data_AF-A0A561XMQ9-F1
#
_entry.id   AF-A0A561XMQ9-F1
#
_cell.length_a   1.000
_cell.length_b   1.000
_cell.length_c   1.000
_cell.angle_alpha   90.00
_cell.angle_beta   90.00
_cell.angle_gamma   90.00
#
_symmetry.space_group_name_H-M   'P 1'
#
loop_
_entity.id
_entity.type
_entity.pdbx_description
1 polymer ?
#
loop_
_entity_poly.entity_id
_entity_poly.type
_entity_poly.pdbx_seq_one_letter_code
_entity_poly.pdbx_strand_id
1 'polypeptide(L)'
;MNLRMDDGQGLAFGRGEQGGPGAEDVQIVLVLTQSGTGTNMLDMPKRPTRLMPLCDLVSIFDGLEDIQELEQFWKFSDAQQRTLSPFSRALADLFGTFKDTHGVLVEGAINPTMIALDPHWGSGWRFRSLVEFWASAPACFPDGTLGWHVRRTAKGVVELRSRHDAVMAYSTQVGPCTIQTTVTIEPGLEVEDAKMADMFAQMVIDALHKCSGDLQSEELFQRQQLVLACRIADTGRFDREQSPAPLDNFEKVVLSFRVGAVNPAYVELSLHSAAIQAGLHGALNAAFEARCLREALFACTALLGIDPLQNLEARLAALSNSPARYHLQVVERTIDVPDFADPVVPTPTEYKLARKALAVVMREAGLEPGHYELQEAKVRIDAARESFRLHLEKRLESLDREMLAMACVEQHDGLLLMRRLRETRVHQSRVHQVDYDRLEALSEARKEFESTARNYRYLLEKTVSSTTAGQERITAQLLRELIGLVDWYMVLAGASDVLHNQVDVGGVQIDDQFIPEVFYSETWQEREEEYAHELARIRLGEGIRNADAVEGAAARLLESEELQKAFQADVGFELQKLLQALAVLAQPVSHGLADDLALFYLGEPARIAHTLVQGFEGTTPGEAAAIVSFLTLSGHDIRRLPGKSIDESDVPFWEHSKRLHRYAIRPLIPVGKQVVWGAEHASRSLHIWLSAVRDGVLPADFRWANVQAVVKSIKKSIEDALEYRAVEILKRHTPYVEGGVDFFRRFRSEGFADAGDYDVLAYWPATNTVLYAECKYNQTAHSVKDSRRLRDRMFGLSDEDRDGQYSRIRDRREFLAKNRERMFELLKWPKPAQVPPRDVEVYISRELHYWMVHPPYNVPTKFIRVDALDAWVTSVMRAEES
;
A
#
# COMPACT_ATOMS: atom_id res chain seq x y z
N MET A 1 35.49 23.57 -23.48
CA MET A 1 36.05 24.47 -22.45
C MET A 1 37.29 23.79 -21.89
N ASN A 2 38.39 24.51 -21.64
CA ASN A 2 39.59 23.93 -21.00
C ASN A 2 39.82 24.69 -19.70
N LEU A 3 39.49 24.08 -18.56
CA LEU A 3 39.81 24.65 -17.25
C LEU A 3 41.22 24.18 -16.89
N ARG A 4 42.16 25.12 -16.83
CA ARG A 4 43.52 24.86 -16.33
C ARG A 4 43.57 25.28 -14.87
N MET A 5 43.92 24.35 -13.99
CA MET A 5 44.21 24.63 -12.59
C MET A 5 45.66 25.11 -12.46
N ASP A 6 45.97 25.82 -11.37
CA ASP A 6 47.28 26.45 -11.13
C ASP A 6 48.43 25.42 -11.00
N ASP A 7 48.12 24.14 -10.79
CA ASP A 7 49.06 23.02 -10.78
C ASP A 7 49.37 22.45 -12.19
N GLY A 8 48.80 23.06 -13.24
CA GLY A 8 49.00 22.66 -14.62
C GLY A 8 48.07 21.56 -15.11
N GLN A 9 47.19 21.01 -14.26
CA GLN A 9 46.17 20.05 -14.68
C GLN A 9 45.06 20.74 -15.48
N GLY A 10 44.70 20.15 -16.62
CA GLY A 10 43.67 20.67 -17.51
C GLY A 10 42.48 19.73 -17.58
N LEU A 11 41.29 20.20 -17.23
CA LEU A 11 40.02 19.54 -17.54
C LEU A 11 39.61 19.93 -18.96
N ALA A 12 39.65 18.96 -19.88
CA ALA A 12 39.24 19.14 -21.27
C ALA A 12 37.82 18.62 -21.47
N PHE A 13 36.90 19.51 -21.82
CA PHE A 13 35.53 19.17 -22.20
C PHE A 13 35.43 19.06 -23.72
N GLY A 14 35.18 17.85 -24.24
CA GLY A 14 35.12 17.56 -25.68
C GLY A 14 33.81 16.87 -26.10
N ARG A 15 33.28 17.25 -27.28
CA ARG A 15 32.29 16.46 -28.01
C ARG A 15 32.99 15.27 -28.69
N GLY A 16 33.22 14.20 -27.94
CA GLY A 16 33.47 12.86 -28.51
C GLY A 16 32.15 12.12 -28.72
N GLU A 17 32.17 11.03 -29.49
CA GLU A 17 31.01 10.22 -29.90
C GLU A 17 30.19 9.59 -28.75
N GLN A 18 30.54 9.85 -27.48
CA GLN A 18 29.82 9.45 -26.27
C GLN A 18 29.40 10.64 -25.37
N GLY A 19 29.06 11.79 -25.94
CA GLY A 19 28.29 12.83 -25.23
C GLY A 19 28.86 13.30 -23.88
N GLY A 20 30.10 13.81 -23.86
CA GLY A 20 30.65 14.44 -22.66
C GLY A 20 29.93 15.76 -22.29
N PRO A 21 30.01 16.22 -21.02
CA PRO A 21 29.32 17.43 -20.55
C PRO A 21 29.72 18.66 -21.37
N GLY A 22 28.72 19.39 -21.85
CA GLY A 22 28.84 20.67 -22.53
C GLY A 22 29.14 21.81 -21.56
N ALA A 23 29.45 22.99 -22.11
CA ALA A 23 29.72 24.17 -21.28
C ALA A 23 28.52 24.62 -20.43
N GLU A 24 27.29 24.26 -20.85
CA GLU A 24 26.06 24.56 -20.10
C GLU A 24 25.81 23.59 -18.93
N ASP A 25 26.50 22.45 -18.92
CA ASP A 25 26.41 21.45 -17.84
C ASP A 25 27.37 21.77 -16.68
N VAL A 26 28.17 22.84 -16.80
CA VAL A 26 29.15 23.26 -15.80
C VAL A 26 28.57 24.36 -14.92
N GLN A 27 28.25 24.01 -13.67
CA GLN A 27 27.91 24.98 -12.64
C GLN A 27 29.15 25.39 -11.83
N ILE A 28 29.36 26.69 -11.65
CA ILE A 28 30.50 27.23 -10.90
C ILE A 28 30.00 27.89 -9.63
N VAL A 29 30.44 27.41 -8.46
CA VAL A 29 30.19 28.04 -7.16
C VAL A 29 31.49 28.65 -6.65
N LEU A 30 31.51 29.97 -6.47
CA LEU A 30 32.59 30.69 -5.83
C LEU A 30 32.36 30.72 -4.32
N VAL A 31 33.32 30.18 -3.56
CA VAL A 31 33.22 30.05 -2.11
C VAL A 31 34.02 31.15 -1.44
N LEU A 32 33.33 32.00 -0.67
CA LEU A 32 33.99 33.04 0.11
C LEU A 32 34.48 32.46 1.44
N THR A 33 35.80 32.37 1.57
CA THR A 33 36.49 31.85 2.77
C THR A 33 36.93 32.95 3.74
N GLN A 34 36.64 34.23 3.44
CA GLN A 34 37.06 35.35 4.28
C GLN A 34 36.41 35.29 5.66
N SER A 35 37.25 35.28 6.71
CA SER A 35 36.86 35.22 8.12
C SER A 35 36.94 36.58 8.84
N GLY A 36 36.88 37.69 8.09
CA GLY A 36 36.99 39.05 8.64
C GLY A 36 35.63 39.70 8.93
N THR A 37 35.55 40.50 9.99
CA THR A 37 34.37 41.31 10.34
C THR A 37 34.32 42.67 9.61
N GLY A 38 35.26 42.93 8.71
CA GLY A 38 35.32 44.17 7.93
C GLY A 38 34.24 44.20 6.85
N THR A 39 33.57 45.34 6.70
CA THR A 39 32.66 45.59 5.57
C THR A 39 33.45 45.65 4.26
N ASN A 40 33.40 44.59 3.48
CA ASN A 40 33.88 44.52 2.11
C ASN A 40 32.69 44.32 1.16
N MET A 41 32.70 45.03 0.03
CA MET A 41 31.72 44.80 -1.04
C MET A 41 32.39 43.98 -2.15
N LEU A 42 31.73 42.90 -2.57
CA LEU A 42 32.13 42.08 -3.71
C LEU A 42 31.12 42.28 -4.83
N ASP A 43 31.62 42.47 -6.06
CA ASP A 43 30.77 42.44 -7.24
C ASP A 43 30.19 41.04 -7.40
N MET A 44 28.87 40.95 -7.47
CA MET A 44 28.19 39.67 -7.69
C MET A 44 28.62 39.09 -9.03
N PRO A 45 29.10 37.83 -9.08
CA PRO A 45 29.49 37.20 -10.33
C PRO A 45 28.28 37.08 -11.25
N LYS A 46 28.52 37.19 -12.56
CA LYS A 46 27.46 37.00 -13.57
C LYS A 46 27.04 35.52 -13.57
N ARG A 47 25.73 35.26 -13.66
CA ARG A 47 25.19 33.90 -13.87
C ARG A 47 25.85 33.27 -15.11
N PRO A 48 26.15 31.96 -15.12
CA PRO A 48 25.67 30.91 -14.21
C PRO A 48 26.45 30.77 -12.89
N THR A 49 27.50 31.57 -12.67
CA THR A 49 28.31 31.50 -11.46
C THR A 49 27.51 31.92 -10.22
N ARG A 50 27.53 31.09 -9.18
CA ARG A 50 26.93 31.36 -7.86
C ARG A 50 28.01 31.77 -6.87
N LEU A 51 27.66 32.60 -5.90
CA LEU A 51 28.55 33.02 -4.80
C LEU A 51 27.97 32.49 -3.50
N MET A 52 28.80 31.87 -2.66
CA MET A 52 28.36 31.26 -1.40
C MET A 52 29.40 31.48 -0.30
N PRO A 53 29.01 31.99 0.88
CA PRO A 53 29.88 31.97 2.06
C PRO A 53 30.26 30.55 2.45
N LEU A 54 31.47 30.33 3.00
CA LEU A 54 31.93 29.00 3.41
C LEU A 54 30.96 28.33 4.41
N CYS A 55 30.42 29.09 5.37
CA CYS A 55 29.45 28.56 6.35
C CYS A 55 28.16 28.05 5.69
N ASP A 56 27.68 28.77 4.67
CA ASP A 56 26.47 28.40 3.94
C ASP A 56 26.75 27.18 3.07
N LEU A 57 27.93 27.10 2.47
CA LEU A 57 28.35 25.93 1.70
C LEU A 57 28.36 24.67 2.55
N VAL A 58 29.01 24.70 3.71
CA VAL A 58 29.04 23.55 4.61
C VAL A 58 27.63 23.18 5.05
N SER A 59 26.79 24.17 5.40
CA SER A 59 25.42 23.92 5.88
C SER A 59 24.50 23.35 4.81
N ILE A 60 24.60 23.87 3.57
CA ILE A 60 23.78 23.43 2.45
C ILE A 60 24.23 22.06 1.98
N PHE A 61 25.51 21.87 1.67
CA PHE A 61 26.01 20.59 1.12
C PHE A 61 25.87 19.43 2.10
N ASP A 62 26.02 19.67 3.41
CA ASP A 62 25.78 18.61 4.40
C ASP A 62 24.28 18.27 4.56
N GLY A 63 23.40 19.18 4.16
CA GLY A 63 21.94 19.03 4.20
C GLY A 63 21.29 18.60 2.89
N LEU A 64 22.09 18.40 1.83
CA LEU A 64 21.61 17.88 0.56
C LEU A 64 21.36 16.37 0.68
N GLU A 65 20.24 15.92 0.15
CA GLU A 65 19.98 14.50 -0.09
C GLU A 65 20.78 14.01 -1.31
N ASP A 66 20.78 14.82 -2.37
CA ASP A 66 21.53 14.58 -3.60
C ASP A 66 21.90 15.88 -4.31
N ILE A 67 22.65 15.77 -5.40
CA ILE A 67 23.07 16.93 -6.19
C ILE A 67 21.93 17.59 -6.98
N GLN A 68 20.84 16.87 -7.27
CA GLN A 68 19.68 17.43 -7.96
C GLN A 68 18.89 18.38 -7.05
N GLU A 69 18.84 18.10 -5.74
CA GLU A 69 18.25 18.99 -4.75
C GLU A 69 18.92 20.38 -4.76
N LEU A 70 20.22 20.46 -5.03
CA LEU A 70 20.93 21.74 -5.15
C LEU A 70 20.37 22.59 -6.32
N GLU A 71 20.05 21.95 -7.45
CA GLU A 71 19.44 22.66 -8.59
C GLU A 71 18.01 23.12 -8.27
N GLN A 72 17.25 22.30 -7.55
CA GLN A 72 15.90 22.65 -7.09
C GLN A 72 15.94 23.85 -6.14
N PHE A 73 16.87 23.86 -5.19
CA PHE A 73 17.11 24.98 -4.30
C PHE A 73 17.45 26.26 -5.08
N TRP A 74 18.30 26.19 -6.10
CA TRP A 74 18.61 27.37 -6.90
C TRP A 74 17.42 27.89 -7.70
N LYS A 75 16.61 27.01 -8.28
CA LYS A 75 15.35 27.39 -8.94
C LYS A 75 14.40 28.07 -7.96
N PHE A 76 14.27 27.53 -6.74
CA PHE A 76 13.50 28.12 -5.66
C PHE A 76 14.01 29.53 -5.30
N SER A 77 15.29 29.67 -5.00
CA SER A 77 15.92 30.95 -4.62
C SER A 77 15.74 32.02 -5.70
N ASP A 78 15.93 31.63 -6.97
CA ASP A 78 15.77 32.53 -8.11
C ASP A 78 14.32 33.01 -8.29
N ALA A 79 13.35 32.11 -8.12
CA ALA A 79 11.93 32.44 -8.24
C ALA A 79 11.48 33.49 -7.21
N GLN A 80 12.13 33.56 -6.05
CA GLN A 80 11.76 34.47 -4.96
C GLN A 80 12.55 35.80 -4.95
N GLN A 81 13.51 35.99 -5.87
CA GLN A 81 14.45 37.12 -5.82
C GLN A 81 13.76 38.50 -5.82
N ARG A 82 12.61 38.62 -6.48
CA ARG A 82 11.85 39.88 -6.58
C ARG A 82 10.91 40.13 -5.41
N THR A 83 10.54 39.08 -4.68
CA THR A 83 9.52 39.12 -3.63
C THR A 83 10.15 39.20 -2.24
N LEU A 84 11.35 38.63 -2.07
CA LEU A 84 12.05 38.65 -0.79
C LEU A 84 12.64 40.01 -0.46
N SER A 85 12.46 40.39 0.81
CA SER A 85 13.10 41.56 1.40
C SER A 85 14.63 41.46 1.28
N PRO A 86 15.37 42.58 1.18
CA PRO A 86 16.84 42.55 1.15
C PRO A 86 17.49 41.83 2.33
N PHE A 87 16.82 41.81 3.49
CA PHE A 87 17.29 41.17 4.72
C PHE A 87 17.00 39.67 4.78
N SER A 88 16.26 39.12 3.82
CA SER A 88 15.83 37.72 3.77
C SER A 88 16.51 36.94 2.63
N ARG A 89 17.76 37.30 2.33
CA ARG A 89 18.53 36.77 1.18
C ARG A 89 19.75 35.94 1.60
N ALA A 90 19.92 35.68 2.89
CA ALA A 90 20.96 34.77 3.36
C ALA A 90 20.68 33.35 2.83
N LEU A 91 21.70 32.67 2.30
CA LEU A 91 21.51 31.40 1.62
C LEU A 91 21.10 30.29 2.58
N ALA A 92 21.65 30.28 3.80
CA ALA A 92 21.25 29.33 4.83
C ALA A 92 19.78 29.46 5.22
N ASP A 93 19.27 30.69 5.39
CA ASP A 93 17.84 30.92 5.70
C ASP A 93 16.93 30.51 4.55
N LEU A 94 17.35 30.80 3.32
CA LEU A 94 16.63 30.35 2.12
C LEU A 94 16.64 28.84 1.98
N PHE A 95 17.73 28.17 2.33
CA PHE A 95 17.82 26.72 2.26
C PHE A 95 16.97 26.06 3.35
N GLY A 96 17.03 26.55 4.60
CA GLY A 96 16.14 26.10 5.66
C GLY A 96 14.66 26.30 5.31
N THR A 97 14.33 27.44 4.72
CA THR A 97 12.97 27.71 4.21
C THR A 97 12.61 26.77 3.07
N PHE A 98 13.52 26.50 2.13
CA PHE A 98 13.31 25.55 1.04
C PHE A 98 12.98 24.14 1.56
N LYS A 99 13.73 23.66 2.56
CA LYS A 99 13.49 22.35 3.19
C LYS A 99 12.15 22.31 3.92
N ASP A 100 11.86 23.30 4.78
CA ASP A 100 10.64 23.34 5.59
C ASP A 100 9.36 23.62 4.76
N THR A 101 9.47 24.39 3.68
CA THR A 101 8.33 24.70 2.78
C THR A 101 8.18 23.70 1.64
N HIS A 102 9.10 22.73 1.50
CA HIS A 102 9.17 21.83 0.35
C HIS A 102 9.21 22.60 -0.98
N GLY A 103 10.04 23.65 -1.05
CA GLY A 103 10.22 24.47 -2.25
C GLY A 103 9.00 25.31 -2.67
N VAL A 104 7.93 25.41 -1.86
CA VAL A 104 6.75 26.23 -2.18
C VAL A 104 6.52 27.28 -1.09
N LEU A 105 7.07 28.49 -1.29
CA LEU A 105 7.02 29.56 -0.27
C LEU A 105 5.63 30.19 -0.09
N VAL A 106 4.86 30.33 -1.17
CA VAL A 106 3.50 30.89 -1.14
C VAL A 106 2.56 29.84 -1.69
N GLU A 107 1.78 29.24 -0.79
CA GLU A 107 0.96 28.07 -1.06
C GLU A 107 -0.45 28.40 -1.55
N GLY A 108 -0.95 29.61 -1.29
CA GLY A 108 -2.27 30.06 -1.74
C GLY A 108 -2.25 30.94 -3.00
N ALA A 109 -3.41 31.50 -3.33
CA ALA A 109 -3.64 32.33 -4.51
C ALA A 109 -3.09 33.75 -4.40
N ILE A 110 -2.68 34.19 -3.21
CA ILE A 110 -2.18 35.55 -2.99
C ILE A 110 -0.83 35.78 -3.68
N ASN A 111 -0.62 37.01 -4.16
CA ASN A 111 0.65 37.45 -4.73
C ASN A 111 1.24 38.54 -3.81
N PRO A 112 2.02 38.16 -2.78
CA PRO A 112 2.60 39.15 -1.87
C PRO A 112 3.55 40.08 -2.62
N THR A 113 3.54 41.36 -2.28
CA THR A 113 4.49 42.35 -2.84
C THR A 113 5.85 42.30 -2.14
N MET A 114 5.89 41.76 -0.92
CA MET A 114 7.11 41.60 -0.13
C MET A 114 6.95 40.42 0.85
N ILE A 115 7.99 39.61 0.99
CA ILE A 115 8.11 38.52 1.98
C ILE A 115 9.36 38.78 2.81
N ALA A 116 9.21 38.74 4.15
CA ALA A 116 10.33 38.75 5.08
C ALA A 116 10.42 37.38 5.76
N LEU A 117 11.56 36.71 5.60
CA LEU A 117 11.90 35.48 6.33
C LEU A 117 12.49 35.82 7.70
N ASP A 118 12.31 34.91 8.66
CA ASP A 118 13.04 34.96 9.93
C ASP A 118 14.55 34.85 9.65
N PRO A 119 15.39 35.81 10.09
CA PRO A 119 16.84 35.78 9.88
C PRO A 119 17.57 34.68 10.68
N HIS A 120 16.83 33.86 11.45
CA HIS A 120 17.36 32.69 12.14
C HIS A 120 16.85 31.37 11.57
N TRP A 121 16.05 31.38 10.50
CA TRP A 121 15.41 30.18 9.96
C TRP A 121 16.42 29.09 9.63
N GLY A 122 17.49 29.45 8.94
CA GLY A 122 18.53 28.51 8.50
C GLY A 122 19.29 27.91 9.67
N SER A 123 19.61 28.73 10.67
CA SER A 123 20.27 28.27 11.90
C SER A 123 19.36 27.34 12.70
N GLY A 124 18.07 27.67 12.80
CA GLY A 124 17.07 26.85 13.50
C GLY A 124 16.84 25.51 12.82
N TRP A 125 16.67 25.49 11.50
CA TRP A 125 16.58 24.27 10.71
C TRP A 125 17.84 23.40 10.89
N ARG A 126 19.02 24.00 10.72
CA ARG A 126 20.30 23.28 10.81
C ARG A 126 20.52 22.66 12.19
N PHE A 127 20.19 23.37 13.25
CA PHE A 127 20.26 22.83 14.61
C PHE A 127 19.36 21.61 14.79
N ARG A 128 18.09 21.67 14.33
CA ARG A 128 17.16 20.53 14.41
C ARG A 128 17.71 19.32 13.65
N SER A 129 18.13 19.50 12.39
CA SER A 129 18.67 18.41 11.56
C SER A 129 19.92 17.76 12.16
N LEU A 130 20.83 18.55 12.75
CA LEU A 130 22.01 18.02 13.41
C LEU A 130 21.68 17.25 14.69
N VAL A 131 20.72 17.74 15.49
CA VAL A 131 20.27 17.03 16.70
C VAL A 131 19.69 15.67 16.35
N GLU A 132 18.83 15.61 15.33
CA GLU A 132 18.24 14.34 14.85
C GLU A 132 19.31 13.35 14.34
N PHE A 133 20.27 13.85 13.55
CA PHE A 133 21.38 13.05 13.04
C PHE A 133 22.22 12.46 14.18
N TRP A 134 22.71 13.30 15.11
CA TRP A 134 23.60 12.86 16.18
C TRP A 134 22.91 12.05 17.27
N ALA A 135 21.59 12.20 17.45
CA ALA A 135 20.81 11.33 18.33
C ALA A 135 20.76 9.87 17.84
N SER A 136 20.93 9.67 16.53
CA SER A 136 20.89 8.36 15.87
C SER A 136 22.28 7.80 15.51
N ALA A 137 23.30 8.66 15.42
CA ALA A 137 24.64 8.30 14.97
C ALA A 137 25.34 7.25 15.85
N PRO A 138 26.10 6.32 15.26
CA PRO A 138 26.98 5.44 16.03
C PRO A 138 28.18 6.23 16.59
N ALA A 139 28.87 5.66 17.58
CA ALA A 139 30.07 6.30 18.13
C ALA A 139 31.24 6.36 17.13
N CYS A 140 31.32 5.38 16.22
CA CYS A 140 32.28 5.35 15.12
C CYS A 140 31.55 5.02 13.81
N PHE A 141 31.88 5.70 12.71
CA PHE A 141 31.37 5.38 11.36
C PHE A 141 32.25 4.33 10.68
N PRO A 142 31.71 3.48 9.77
CA PRO A 142 32.43 2.35 9.18
C PRO A 142 33.74 2.72 8.48
N ASP A 143 33.77 3.89 7.85
CA ASP A 143 34.90 4.46 7.12
C ASP A 143 35.54 5.66 7.85
N GLY A 144 35.05 6.00 9.04
CA GLY A 144 35.45 7.18 9.82
C GLY A 144 34.93 8.53 9.28
N THR A 145 34.07 8.55 8.26
CA THR A 145 33.52 9.78 7.68
C THR A 145 32.09 10.03 8.15
N LEU A 146 31.62 11.28 8.02
CA LEU A 146 30.21 11.65 8.27
C LEU A 146 29.31 11.45 7.04
N GLY A 147 29.83 10.85 5.97
CA GLY A 147 29.17 10.70 4.68
C GLY A 147 28.08 9.63 4.65
N TRP A 148 27.24 9.55 5.68
CA TRP A 148 26.23 8.50 5.87
C TRP A 148 24.87 9.11 6.18
N HIS A 149 23.80 8.54 5.62
CA HIS A 149 22.47 8.66 6.20
C HIS A 149 22.36 7.67 7.36
N VAL A 150 21.75 8.11 8.46
CA VAL A 150 21.66 7.35 9.69
C VAL A 150 20.20 7.14 10.06
N ARG A 151 19.83 5.90 10.34
CA ARG A 151 18.50 5.55 10.85
C ARG A 151 18.63 4.59 12.01
N ARG A 152 18.13 4.97 13.19
CA ARG A 152 18.07 4.07 14.34
C ARG A 152 16.79 3.25 14.29
N THR A 153 16.94 1.93 14.35
CA THR A 153 15.81 1.00 14.49
C THR A 153 15.21 1.10 15.89
N ALA A 154 13.94 0.71 16.05
CA ALA A 154 13.26 0.68 17.36
C ALA A 154 14.01 -0.17 18.42
N LYS A 155 14.91 -1.05 17.99
CA LYS A 155 15.71 -1.94 18.83
C LYS A 155 17.06 -1.36 19.22
N GLY A 156 17.47 -0.25 18.63
CA GLY A 156 18.76 0.37 18.92
C GLY A 156 19.91 -0.05 18.01
N VAL A 157 19.70 -0.96 17.06
CA VAL A 157 20.59 -1.15 15.89
C VAL A 157 20.50 0.08 15.00
N VAL A 158 21.63 0.54 14.47
CA VAL A 158 21.72 1.71 13.59
C VAL A 158 21.98 1.23 12.16
N GLU A 159 21.07 1.58 11.25
CA GLU A 159 21.22 1.41 9.81
C GLU A 159 21.93 2.64 9.23
N LEU A 160 22.87 2.38 8.31
CA LEU A 160 23.72 3.38 7.69
C LEU A 160 23.70 3.18 6.18
N ARG A 161 23.50 4.25 5.42
CA ARG A 161 23.59 4.25 3.95
C ARG A 161 24.58 5.30 3.50
N SER A 162 25.59 4.93 2.72
CA SER A 162 26.59 5.88 2.24
C SER A 162 25.95 6.92 1.32
N ARG A 163 26.40 8.18 1.44
CA ARG A 163 26.01 9.31 0.59
C ARG A 163 26.76 9.34 -0.75
N HIS A 164 27.85 8.58 -0.86
CA HIS A 164 28.82 8.68 -1.96
C HIS A 164 29.08 7.34 -2.65
N ASP A 165 28.91 6.22 -1.93
CA ASP A 165 29.13 4.88 -2.45
C ASP A 165 27.87 4.01 -2.37
N ALA A 166 27.81 2.96 -3.17
CA ALA A 166 26.75 1.94 -3.10
C ALA A 166 27.00 0.96 -1.94
N VAL A 167 27.01 1.47 -0.71
CA VAL A 167 27.32 0.72 0.51
C VAL A 167 26.24 0.92 1.56
N MET A 168 25.81 -0.20 2.15
CA MET A 168 24.93 -0.26 3.32
C MET A 168 25.73 -0.79 4.51
N ALA A 169 25.40 -0.33 5.72
CA ALA A 169 25.99 -0.85 6.93
C ALA A 169 25.00 -0.91 8.09
N TYR A 170 25.24 -1.84 9.01
CA TYR A 170 24.44 -2.03 10.23
C TYR A 170 25.37 -1.96 11.42
N SER A 171 24.97 -1.28 12.48
CA SER A 171 25.82 -1.00 13.63
C SER A 171 25.12 -1.27 14.96
N THR A 172 25.87 -1.85 15.91
CA THR A 172 25.47 -1.94 17.31
C THR A 172 26.66 -1.67 18.22
N GLN A 173 26.39 -1.46 19.50
CA GLN A 173 27.40 -1.28 20.54
C GLN A 173 27.45 -2.54 21.41
N VAL A 174 28.65 -3.06 21.68
CA VAL A 174 28.91 -4.17 22.60
C VAL A 174 30.02 -3.74 23.56
N GLY A 175 29.67 -3.45 24.82
CA GLY A 175 30.61 -2.81 25.75
C GLY A 175 31.14 -1.49 25.16
N PRO A 176 32.47 -1.24 25.15
CA PRO A 176 33.06 -0.05 24.52
C PRO A 176 33.22 -0.16 22.99
N CYS A 177 33.02 -1.34 22.38
CA CYS A 177 33.22 -1.56 20.95
C CYS A 177 31.98 -1.23 20.11
N THR A 178 32.16 -0.36 19.11
CA THR A 178 31.21 -0.21 18.00
C THR A 178 31.48 -1.28 16.97
N ILE A 179 30.55 -2.21 16.81
CA ILE A 179 30.64 -3.26 15.78
C ILE A 179 29.69 -2.98 14.62
N GLN A 180 30.20 -3.19 13.41
CA GLN A 180 29.52 -2.86 12.17
C GLN A 180 29.65 -3.98 11.15
N THR A 181 28.61 -4.22 10.37
CA THR A 181 28.70 -4.99 9.12
C THR A 181 28.52 -4.03 7.94
N THR A 182 29.21 -4.27 6.84
CA THR A 182 29.08 -3.46 5.61
C THR A 182 28.84 -4.37 4.40
N VAL A 183 27.94 -3.98 3.50
CA VAL A 183 27.68 -4.64 2.23
C VAL A 183 27.87 -3.63 1.11
N THR A 184 28.78 -3.93 0.19
CA THR A 184 29.02 -3.13 -1.01
C THR A 184 28.31 -3.77 -2.19
N ILE A 185 27.50 -2.98 -2.90
CA ILE A 185 26.87 -3.41 -4.14
C ILE A 185 27.86 -3.21 -5.28
N GLU A 186 28.48 -4.30 -5.72
CA GLU A 186 29.48 -4.28 -6.80
C GLU A 186 28.82 -4.49 -8.18
N PRO A 187 29.32 -3.84 -9.25
CA PRO A 187 28.84 -4.10 -10.61
C PRO A 187 28.99 -5.58 -10.99
N GLY A 188 27.91 -6.21 -11.48
CA GLY A 188 27.89 -7.62 -11.88
C GLY A 188 27.58 -8.62 -10.76
N LEU A 189 27.26 -8.15 -9.55
CA LEU A 189 26.64 -8.97 -8.51
C LEU A 189 25.13 -9.10 -8.76
N GLU A 190 24.62 -10.33 -8.75
CA GLU A 190 23.19 -10.58 -8.88
C GLU A 190 22.40 -10.05 -7.67
N VAL A 191 21.16 -9.62 -7.90
CA VAL A 191 20.34 -8.96 -6.87
C VAL A 191 20.07 -9.88 -5.67
N GLU A 192 19.85 -11.18 -5.90
CA GLU A 192 19.61 -12.14 -4.82
C GLU A 192 20.86 -12.42 -4.01
N ASP A 193 22.03 -12.47 -4.65
CA ASP A 193 23.31 -12.60 -3.96
C ASP A 193 23.56 -11.38 -3.07
N ALA A 194 23.31 -10.16 -3.60
CA ALA A 194 23.37 -8.94 -2.82
C ALA A 194 22.39 -8.95 -1.63
N LYS A 195 21.16 -9.45 -1.85
CA LYS A 195 20.15 -9.62 -0.80
C LYS A 195 20.58 -10.62 0.26
N MET A 196 21.23 -11.73 -0.11
CA MET A 196 21.74 -12.70 0.87
C MET A 196 22.86 -12.10 1.72
N ALA A 197 23.78 -11.33 1.11
CA ALA A 197 24.81 -10.60 1.85
C ALA A 197 24.21 -9.58 2.84
N ASP A 198 23.21 -8.81 2.39
CA ASP A 198 22.49 -7.85 3.22
C ASP A 198 21.74 -8.52 4.38
N MET A 199 21.01 -9.61 4.13
CA MET A 199 20.35 -10.39 5.19
C MET A 199 21.34 -10.95 6.21
N PHE A 200 22.50 -11.45 5.76
CA PHE A 200 23.56 -11.91 6.66
C PHE A 200 24.10 -10.75 7.52
N ALA A 201 24.40 -9.60 6.90
CA ALA A 201 24.92 -8.43 7.57
C ALA A 201 23.97 -7.90 8.66
N GLN A 202 22.67 -7.82 8.36
CA GLN A 202 21.62 -7.47 9.32
C GLN A 202 21.54 -8.48 10.46
N MET A 203 21.45 -9.76 10.13
CA MET A 203 21.26 -10.85 11.09
C MET A 203 22.41 -10.95 12.10
N VAL A 204 23.66 -10.81 11.65
CA VAL A 204 24.82 -10.83 12.55
C VAL A 204 24.78 -9.68 13.56
N ILE A 205 24.46 -8.46 13.11
CA ILE A 205 24.40 -7.29 14.00
C ILE A 205 23.21 -7.36 14.95
N ASP A 206 22.05 -7.81 14.50
CA ASP A 206 20.87 -7.97 15.34
C ASP A 206 21.03 -9.08 16.39
N ALA A 207 21.60 -10.24 15.99
CA ALA A 207 21.94 -11.33 16.91
C ALA A 207 22.96 -10.86 17.97
N LEU A 208 23.96 -10.09 17.56
CA LEU A 208 24.97 -9.57 18.47
C LEU A 208 24.40 -8.51 19.42
N HIS A 209 23.52 -7.64 18.94
CA HIS A 209 22.82 -6.67 19.77
C HIS A 209 22.06 -7.37 20.92
N LYS A 210 21.33 -8.45 20.62
CA LYS A 210 20.59 -9.24 21.61
C LYS A 210 21.48 -9.91 22.66
N CYS A 211 22.65 -10.39 22.27
CA CYS A 211 23.59 -11.07 23.16
C CYS A 211 24.70 -10.14 23.70
N SER A 212 24.58 -8.83 23.48
CA SER A 212 25.62 -7.85 23.82
C SER A 212 25.99 -7.86 25.30
N GLY A 213 25.00 -7.99 26.19
CA GLY A 213 25.20 -8.04 27.64
C GLY A 213 26.05 -9.23 28.09
N ASP A 214 25.90 -10.38 27.42
CA ASP A 214 26.70 -11.58 27.71
C ASP A 214 28.11 -11.47 27.14
N LEU A 215 28.30 -10.76 26.03
CA LEU A 215 29.54 -10.72 25.26
C LEU A 215 30.46 -9.55 25.60
N GLN A 216 29.98 -8.50 26.27
CA GLN A 216 30.72 -7.25 26.50
C GLN A 216 32.08 -7.37 27.22
N SER A 217 32.35 -8.44 27.96
CA SER A 217 33.60 -8.63 28.71
C SER A 217 34.73 -9.27 27.90
N GLU A 218 34.44 -9.75 26.68
CA GLU A 218 35.43 -10.44 25.86
C GLU A 218 36.47 -9.47 25.28
N GLU A 219 37.70 -9.94 25.09
CA GLU A 219 38.81 -9.14 24.57
C GLU A 219 38.50 -8.52 23.20
N LEU A 220 37.77 -9.26 22.36
CA LEU A 220 37.32 -8.78 21.05
C LEU A 220 36.53 -7.46 21.14
N PHE A 221 35.73 -7.29 22.20
CA PHE A 221 34.86 -6.13 22.40
C PHE A 221 35.45 -5.05 23.31
N GLN A 222 36.71 -5.17 23.74
CA GLN A 222 37.43 -4.07 24.42
C GLN A 222 38.06 -3.06 23.45
N ARG A 223 37.93 -3.30 22.15
CA ARG A 223 38.41 -2.41 21.09
C ARG A 223 37.45 -1.25 20.89
N GLN A 224 37.90 -0.18 20.22
CA GLN A 224 37.04 0.94 19.89
C GLN A 224 36.04 0.58 18.77
N GLN A 225 36.49 -0.16 17.75
CA GLN A 225 35.69 -0.45 16.56
C GLN A 225 36.06 -1.80 15.94
N LEU A 226 35.07 -2.46 15.34
CA LEU A 226 35.22 -3.63 14.48
C LEU A 226 34.24 -3.52 13.30
N VAL A 227 34.74 -3.66 12.07
CA VAL A 227 33.93 -3.56 10.84
C VAL A 227 34.06 -4.87 10.06
N LEU A 228 32.93 -5.50 9.74
CA LEU A 228 32.81 -6.77 9.04
C LEU A 228 32.29 -6.53 7.62
N ALA A 229 33.16 -6.62 6.62
CA ALA A 229 32.79 -6.43 5.22
C ALA A 229 32.29 -7.74 4.62
N CYS A 230 31.00 -7.81 4.38
CA CYS A 230 30.32 -8.99 3.85
C CYS A 230 30.36 -8.98 2.32
N ARG A 231 30.99 -10.00 1.73
CA ARG A 231 31.05 -10.19 0.27
C ARG A 231 30.61 -11.60 -0.10
N ILE A 232 29.88 -11.76 -1.19
CA ILE A 232 29.54 -13.09 -1.72
C ILE A 232 30.76 -13.67 -2.42
N ALA A 233 31.09 -14.92 -2.10
CA ALA A 233 32.16 -15.65 -2.78
C ALA A 233 31.73 -16.11 -4.18
N ASP A 234 32.68 -16.14 -5.13
CA ASP A 234 32.41 -16.64 -6.48
C ASP A 234 31.96 -18.11 -6.48
N THR A 235 32.59 -18.92 -5.63
CA THR A 235 32.18 -20.30 -5.37
C THR A 235 31.12 -20.31 -4.28
N GLY A 236 29.84 -20.33 -4.66
CA GLY A 236 28.73 -20.38 -3.69
C GLY A 236 27.60 -19.38 -3.95
N ARG A 237 27.61 -18.75 -5.13
CA ARG A 237 26.50 -17.93 -5.65
C ARG A 237 25.22 -18.75 -5.79
N PHE A 238 24.12 -18.02 -5.70
CA PHE A 238 22.78 -18.53 -5.84
C PHE A 238 22.45 -18.92 -7.30
N ASP A 239 21.66 -19.99 -7.49
CA ASP A 239 21.09 -20.39 -8.79
C ASP A 239 19.56 -20.24 -8.73
N ARG A 240 19.00 -19.38 -9.59
CA ARG A 240 17.57 -19.06 -9.66
C ARG A 240 16.71 -20.24 -10.10
N GLU A 241 17.27 -21.19 -10.83
CA GLU A 241 16.51 -22.31 -11.43
C GLU A 241 16.38 -23.50 -10.48
N GLN A 242 17.08 -23.49 -9.34
CA GLN A 242 17.13 -24.62 -8.41
C GLN A 242 16.40 -24.31 -7.10
N SER A 243 15.67 -25.29 -6.61
CA SER A 243 15.08 -25.24 -5.27
C SER A 243 16.18 -25.17 -4.20
N PRO A 244 15.93 -24.49 -3.05
CA PRO A 244 16.90 -24.41 -1.96
C PRO A 244 17.32 -25.81 -1.49
N ALA A 245 18.63 -26.06 -1.45
CA ALA A 245 19.16 -27.28 -0.87
C ALA A 245 18.97 -27.29 0.67
N PRO A 246 18.89 -28.46 1.32
CA PRO A 246 18.90 -28.55 2.78
C PRO A 246 20.14 -27.90 3.39
N LEU A 247 19.99 -27.22 4.54
CA LEU A 247 21.11 -26.57 5.24
C LEU A 247 22.25 -27.54 5.58
N ASP A 248 21.93 -28.81 5.83
CA ASP A 248 22.91 -29.87 6.16
C ASP A 248 23.93 -30.12 5.05
N ASN A 249 23.64 -29.70 3.81
CA ASN A 249 24.58 -29.79 2.69
C ASN A 249 25.70 -28.75 2.77
N PHE A 250 25.60 -27.77 3.68
CA PHE A 250 26.54 -26.66 3.79
C PHE A 250 27.25 -26.71 5.14
N GLU A 251 28.54 -27.06 5.14
CA GLU A 251 29.36 -27.09 6.36
C GLU A 251 29.62 -25.70 6.93
N LYS A 252 29.76 -24.67 6.07
CA LYS A 252 30.08 -23.29 6.47
C LYS A 252 29.26 -22.28 5.67
N VAL A 253 28.93 -21.17 6.33
CA VAL A 253 28.35 -19.96 5.73
C VAL A 253 29.47 -18.97 5.40
N VAL A 254 30.44 -18.81 6.30
CA VAL A 254 31.65 -18.01 6.07
C VAL A 254 32.76 -18.90 5.51
N LEU A 255 33.09 -18.73 4.23
CA LEU A 255 34.04 -19.58 3.52
C LEU A 255 35.49 -19.20 3.78
N SER A 256 35.78 -17.90 3.82
CA SER A 256 37.11 -17.37 4.06
C SER A 256 37.03 -15.97 4.66
N PHE A 257 38.14 -15.51 5.24
CA PHE A 257 38.24 -14.20 5.85
C PHE A 257 39.66 -13.62 5.71
N ARG A 258 39.78 -12.29 5.62
CA ARG A 258 41.07 -11.58 5.52
C ARG A 258 41.03 -10.23 6.23
N VAL A 259 42.20 -9.75 6.67
CA VAL A 259 42.34 -8.38 7.21
C VAL A 259 42.23 -7.41 6.03
N GLY A 260 41.45 -6.35 6.20
CA GLY A 260 41.41 -5.24 5.26
C GLY A 260 42.80 -4.63 5.08
N ALA A 261 43.18 -4.37 3.83
CA ALA A 261 44.54 -3.95 3.47
C ALA A 261 45.01 -2.64 4.15
N VAL A 262 44.07 -1.82 4.63
CA VAL A 262 44.33 -0.45 5.14
C VAL A 262 44.06 -0.31 6.64
N ASN A 263 43.18 -1.12 7.25
CA ASN A 263 42.79 -0.98 8.65
C ASN A 263 42.60 -2.36 9.31
N PRO A 264 43.34 -2.70 10.38
CA PRO A 264 43.17 -3.96 11.10
C PRO A 264 41.83 -4.08 11.85
N ALA A 265 41.06 -2.99 11.99
CA ALA A 265 39.67 -3.04 12.45
C ALA A 265 38.68 -3.54 11.39
N TYR A 266 39.13 -3.73 10.14
CA TYR A 266 38.31 -4.15 9.01
C TYR A 266 38.57 -5.62 8.69
N VAL A 267 37.53 -6.46 8.81
CA VAL A 267 37.57 -7.90 8.52
C VAL A 267 36.67 -8.18 7.34
N GLU A 268 37.22 -8.68 6.25
CA GLU A 268 36.42 -9.08 5.09
C GLU A 268 36.01 -10.54 5.22
N LEU A 269 34.70 -10.80 5.07
CA LEU A 269 34.07 -12.11 5.15
C LEU A 269 33.56 -12.51 3.76
N SER A 270 34.06 -13.64 3.26
CA SER A 270 33.54 -14.26 2.02
C SER A 270 32.42 -15.23 2.38
N LEU A 271 31.22 -14.99 1.85
CA LEU A 271 29.97 -15.65 2.23
C LEU A 271 29.48 -16.60 1.15
N HIS A 272 28.85 -17.70 1.57
CA HIS A 272 28.16 -18.64 0.69
C HIS A 272 26.66 -18.28 0.60
N SER A 273 26.24 -17.69 -0.52
CA SER A 273 24.86 -17.23 -0.76
C SER A 273 23.83 -18.37 -0.63
N ALA A 274 24.07 -19.52 -1.28
CA ALA A 274 23.16 -20.67 -1.18
C ALA A 274 23.01 -21.24 0.26
N ALA A 275 24.07 -21.18 1.08
CA ALA A 275 23.99 -21.61 2.48
C ALA A 275 23.13 -20.64 3.31
N ILE A 276 23.23 -19.33 3.04
CA ILE A 276 22.38 -18.29 3.65
C ILE A 276 20.92 -18.54 3.29
N GLN A 277 20.62 -18.76 2.00
CA GLN A 277 19.28 -19.08 1.55
C GLN A 277 18.73 -20.34 2.23
N ALA A 278 19.51 -21.43 2.25
CA ALA A 278 19.13 -22.71 2.85
C ALA A 278 18.82 -22.57 4.35
N GLY A 279 19.60 -21.77 5.08
CA GLY A 279 19.41 -21.58 6.51
C GLY A 279 18.22 -20.69 6.87
N LEU A 280 17.86 -19.76 5.99
CA LEU A 280 16.69 -18.88 6.15
C LEU A 280 15.40 -19.54 5.66
N HIS A 281 15.50 -20.46 4.69
CA HIS A 281 14.37 -21.14 4.10
C HIS A 281 13.67 -22.05 5.12
N GLY A 282 12.47 -21.66 5.54
CA GLY A 282 11.70 -22.47 6.50
C GLY A 282 12.20 -22.38 7.96
N ALA A 283 13.02 -21.39 8.31
CA ALA A 283 13.54 -21.24 9.66
C ALA A 283 12.42 -21.04 10.70
N LEU A 284 12.44 -21.85 11.77
CA LEU A 284 11.47 -21.79 12.88
C LEU A 284 12.05 -21.14 14.15
N ASN A 285 13.35 -21.29 14.36
CA ASN A 285 14.09 -20.73 15.49
C ASN A 285 15.34 -20.00 15.01
N ALA A 286 15.96 -19.20 15.88
CA ALA A 286 17.14 -18.41 15.57
C ALA A 286 18.45 -19.22 15.63
N ALA A 287 18.41 -20.54 15.44
CA ALA A 287 19.60 -21.39 15.42
C ALA A 287 20.54 -21.03 14.25
N PHE A 288 19.97 -20.70 13.09
CA PHE A 288 20.77 -20.25 11.94
C PHE A 288 21.39 -18.86 12.19
N GLU A 289 20.69 -17.97 12.86
CA GLU A 289 21.20 -16.65 13.28
C GLU A 289 22.39 -16.80 14.23
N ALA A 290 22.25 -17.67 15.23
CA ALA A 290 23.32 -18.01 16.17
C ALA A 290 24.53 -18.64 15.47
N ARG A 291 24.30 -19.52 14.47
CA ARG A 291 25.37 -20.10 13.65
C ARG A 291 26.13 -19.02 12.88
N CYS A 292 25.44 -18.08 12.23
CA CYS A 292 26.06 -17.02 11.45
C CYS A 292 26.88 -16.08 12.33
N LEU A 293 26.34 -15.67 13.49
CA LEU A 293 27.08 -14.88 14.47
C LEU A 293 28.33 -15.61 14.95
N ARG A 294 28.21 -16.90 15.29
CA ARG A 294 29.33 -17.72 15.73
C ARG A 294 30.45 -17.79 14.68
N GLU A 295 30.10 -18.08 13.43
CA GLU A 295 31.09 -18.16 12.33
C GLU A 295 31.77 -16.80 12.08
N ALA A 296 31.02 -15.69 12.13
CA ALA A 296 31.57 -14.35 12.00
C ALA A 296 32.54 -13.99 13.15
N LEU A 297 32.16 -14.28 14.41
CA LEU A 297 33.01 -14.00 15.57
C LEU A 297 34.28 -14.86 15.57
N PHE A 298 34.19 -16.14 15.19
CA PHE A 298 35.37 -17.00 15.06
C PHE A 298 36.32 -16.53 13.96
N ALA A 299 35.80 -16.06 12.82
CA ALA A 299 36.61 -15.43 11.79
C ALA A 299 37.37 -14.22 12.35
N CYS A 300 36.73 -13.40 13.18
CA CYS A 300 37.35 -12.24 13.81
C CYS A 300 38.46 -12.63 14.80
N THR A 301 38.19 -13.55 15.74
CA THR A 301 39.19 -13.94 16.75
C THR A 301 40.40 -14.60 16.10
N ALA A 302 40.17 -15.49 15.12
CA ALA A 302 41.24 -16.17 14.40
C ALA A 302 42.14 -15.20 13.63
N LEU A 303 41.55 -14.21 12.96
CA LEU A 303 42.29 -13.22 12.17
C LEU A 303 43.05 -12.23 13.05
N LEU A 304 42.47 -11.84 14.19
CA LEU A 304 43.05 -10.85 15.11
C LEU A 304 44.03 -11.47 16.12
N GLY A 305 44.25 -12.79 16.07
CA GLY A 305 45.13 -13.51 17.00
C GLY A 305 44.63 -13.49 18.45
N ILE A 306 43.31 -13.39 18.65
CA ILE A 306 42.66 -13.40 19.96
C ILE A 306 42.23 -14.84 20.27
N ASP A 307 42.30 -15.23 21.55
CA ASP A 307 41.81 -16.55 21.97
C ASP A 307 40.32 -16.73 21.62
N PRO A 308 39.90 -17.94 21.20
CA PRO A 308 38.51 -18.22 20.92
C PRO A 308 37.60 -17.92 22.12
N LEU A 309 36.46 -17.30 21.85
CA LEU A 309 35.43 -16.95 22.83
C LEU A 309 34.99 -18.20 23.62
N GLN A 310 35.24 -18.21 24.93
CA GLN A 310 34.92 -19.36 25.78
C GLN A 310 33.39 -19.53 25.92
N ASN A 311 32.94 -20.80 25.87
CA ASN A 311 31.54 -21.19 26.05
C ASN A 311 30.55 -20.46 25.13
N LEU A 312 30.98 -20.04 23.93
CA LEU A 312 30.15 -19.26 23.02
C LEU A 312 28.85 -19.99 22.66
N GLU A 313 28.89 -21.31 22.43
CA GLU A 313 27.68 -22.10 22.12
C GLU A 313 26.66 -22.09 23.26
N ALA A 314 27.12 -22.21 24.50
CA ALA A 314 26.24 -22.16 25.67
C ALA A 314 25.61 -20.77 25.83
N ARG A 315 26.36 -19.70 25.52
CA ARG A 315 25.88 -18.31 25.60
C ARG A 315 24.88 -17.97 24.49
N LEU A 316 25.07 -18.54 23.29
CA LEU A 316 24.13 -18.38 22.19
C LEU A 316 22.94 -19.35 22.25
N ALA A 317 22.88 -20.27 23.23
CA ALA A 317 21.80 -21.25 23.33
C ALA A 317 20.42 -20.60 23.54
N ALA A 318 20.35 -19.52 24.33
CA ALA A 318 19.10 -18.78 24.53
C ALA A 318 18.62 -18.13 23.23
N LEU A 319 19.55 -17.53 22.47
CA LEU A 319 19.25 -16.98 21.14
C LEU A 319 18.80 -18.10 20.19
N SER A 320 19.55 -19.20 20.08
CA SER A 320 19.27 -20.32 19.18
C SER A 320 17.87 -20.93 19.39
N ASN A 321 17.39 -20.96 20.64
CA ASN A 321 16.07 -21.49 20.99
C ASN A 321 14.94 -20.47 20.87
N SER A 322 15.25 -19.19 20.67
CA SER A 322 14.25 -18.16 20.45
C SER A 322 13.63 -18.29 19.04
N PRO A 323 12.41 -17.78 18.81
CA PRO A 323 11.80 -17.76 17.49
C PRO A 323 12.70 -17.07 16.46
N ALA A 324 12.73 -17.59 15.23
CA ALA A 324 13.45 -16.95 14.14
C ALA A 324 12.92 -15.52 13.92
N ARG A 325 13.81 -14.60 13.57
CA ARG A 325 13.49 -13.24 13.14
C ARG A 325 13.75 -13.02 11.66
N TYR A 326 14.71 -13.76 11.11
CA TYR A 326 14.99 -13.78 9.69
C TYR A 326 14.42 -15.06 9.07
N HIS A 327 13.63 -14.89 8.01
CA HIS A 327 12.98 -15.99 7.31
C HIS A 327 12.92 -15.70 5.82
N LEU A 328 13.08 -16.74 5.01
CA LEU A 328 12.90 -16.67 3.56
C LEU A 328 11.90 -17.74 3.14
N GLN A 329 10.98 -17.37 2.25
CA GLN A 329 10.07 -18.31 1.60
C GLN A 329 10.27 -18.21 0.10
N VAL A 330 10.42 -19.35 -0.56
CA VAL A 330 10.41 -19.44 -2.02
C VAL A 330 8.96 -19.56 -2.48
N VAL A 331 8.57 -18.73 -3.44
CA VAL A 331 7.21 -18.69 -3.99
C VAL A 331 7.32 -18.81 -5.50
N GLU A 332 6.41 -19.58 -6.09
CA GLU A 332 6.29 -19.69 -7.54
C GLU A 332 5.83 -18.36 -8.15
N ARG A 333 6.52 -17.90 -9.20
CA ARG A 333 6.14 -16.69 -9.91
C ARG A 333 4.91 -16.97 -10.76
N THR A 334 3.78 -16.41 -10.34
CA THR A 334 2.48 -16.54 -11.03
C THR A 334 2.13 -15.28 -11.85
N ILE A 335 3.00 -14.27 -11.81
CA ILE A 335 2.83 -12.99 -12.50
C ILE A 335 4.19 -12.55 -13.01
N ASP A 336 4.28 -12.24 -14.30
CA ASP A 336 5.51 -11.78 -14.92
C ASP A 336 5.65 -10.27 -14.71
N VAL A 337 6.17 -9.90 -13.54
CA VAL A 337 6.53 -8.54 -13.16
C VAL A 337 7.93 -8.53 -12.53
N PRO A 338 8.66 -7.41 -12.58
CA PRO A 338 9.94 -7.27 -11.88
C PRO A 338 9.81 -7.51 -10.36
N ASP A 339 10.92 -7.86 -9.71
CA ASP A 339 10.92 -8.09 -8.25
C ASP A 339 10.92 -6.79 -7.42
N PHE A 340 11.08 -5.64 -8.08
CA PHE A 340 11.05 -4.30 -7.49
C PHE A 340 10.48 -3.27 -8.47
N ALA A 341 9.80 -2.25 -7.95
CA ALA A 341 9.35 -1.09 -8.69
C ALA A 341 9.55 0.20 -7.89
N ASP A 342 9.86 1.29 -8.59
CA ASP A 342 9.96 2.64 -8.03
C ASP A 342 8.96 3.56 -8.75
N PRO A 343 7.66 3.46 -8.43
CA PRO A 343 6.64 4.22 -9.13
C PRO A 343 6.76 5.71 -8.85
N VAL A 344 6.50 6.54 -9.87
CA VAL A 344 6.52 7.99 -9.76
C VAL A 344 5.33 8.47 -8.94
N VAL A 345 5.59 8.93 -7.72
CA VAL A 345 4.58 9.51 -6.82
C VAL A 345 4.87 11.00 -6.57
N PRO A 346 3.84 11.84 -6.35
CA PRO A 346 4.05 13.24 -5.99
C PRO A 346 4.82 13.35 -4.66
N THR A 347 5.76 14.29 -4.60
CA THR A 347 6.40 14.69 -3.35
C THR A 347 5.53 15.76 -2.65
N PRO A 348 5.82 16.12 -1.38
CA PRO A 348 5.14 17.25 -0.73
C PRO A 348 5.15 18.54 -1.56
N THR A 349 6.19 18.76 -2.37
CA THR A 349 6.29 19.88 -3.31
C THR A 349 5.13 19.89 -4.31
N GLU A 350 4.88 18.77 -5.00
CA GLU A 350 3.82 18.71 -6.02
C GLU A 350 2.43 18.77 -5.42
N TYR A 351 2.21 18.21 -4.21
CA TYR A 351 0.94 18.39 -3.50
C TYR A 351 0.68 19.86 -3.16
N LYS A 352 1.70 20.61 -2.72
CA LYS A 352 1.58 22.05 -2.44
C LYS A 352 1.38 22.87 -3.72
N LEU A 353 2.07 22.56 -4.80
CA LEU A 353 1.88 23.22 -6.10
C LEU A 353 0.46 22.99 -6.65
N ALA A 354 -0.06 21.76 -6.53
CA ALA A 354 -1.42 21.44 -6.92
C ALA A 354 -2.46 22.15 -6.03
N ARG A 355 -2.22 22.22 -4.71
CA ARG A 355 -3.06 22.99 -3.78
C ARG A 355 -3.08 24.47 -4.14
N LYS A 356 -1.92 25.03 -4.52
CA LYS A 356 -1.82 26.40 -5.01
C LYS A 356 -2.62 26.62 -6.29
N ALA A 357 -2.53 25.71 -7.25
CA ALA A 357 -3.33 25.76 -8.47
C ALA A 357 -4.82 25.75 -8.15
N LEU A 358 -5.25 24.91 -7.20
CA LEU A 358 -6.62 24.87 -6.71
C LEU A 358 -7.05 26.19 -6.07
N ALA A 359 -6.22 26.77 -5.19
CA ALA A 359 -6.51 28.06 -4.56
C ALA A 359 -6.71 29.17 -5.60
N VAL A 360 -5.86 29.21 -6.64
CA VAL A 360 -5.99 30.16 -7.76
C VAL A 360 -7.30 29.96 -8.49
N VAL A 361 -7.65 28.71 -8.83
CA VAL A 361 -8.91 28.36 -9.48
C VAL A 361 -10.12 28.76 -8.64
N MET A 362 -10.07 28.54 -7.32
CA MET A 362 -11.14 28.92 -6.41
C MET A 362 -11.37 30.43 -6.38
N ARG A 363 -10.28 31.22 -6.31
CA ARG A 363 -10.36 32.69 -6.37
C ARG A 363 -10.94 33.15 -7.71
N GLU A 364 -10.49 32.58 -8.82
CA GLU A 364 -10.98 32.93 -10.17
C GLU A 364 -12.45 32.57 -10.37
N ALA A 365 -12.94 31.53 -9.69
CA ALA A 365 -14.35 31.17 -9.65
C ALA A 365 -15.20 32.07 -8.73
N GLY A 366 -14.61 33.05 -8.05
CA GLY A 366 -15.32 34.00 -7.16
C GLY A 366 -15.71 33.41 -5.80
N LEU A 367 -15.00 32.39 -5.32
CA LEU A 367 -15.16 31.87 -3.96
C LEU A 367 -14.48 32.80 -2.95
N GLU A 368 -15.15 33.09 -1.83
CA GLU A 368 -14.62 33.96 -0.78
C GLU A 368 -14.04 33.13 0.40
N PRO A 369 -13.02 33.64 1.12
CA PRO A 369 -12.59 33.05 2.38
C PRO A 369 -13.75 32.94 3.38
N GLY A 370 -13.80 31.84 4.12
CA GLY A 370 -14.87 31.57 5.05
C GLY A 370 -15.05 30.09 5.38
N HIS A 371 -15.99 29.85 6.30
CA HIS A 371 -16.40 28.51 6.73
C HIS A 371 -17.75 28.18 6.13
N TYR A 372 -17.82 27.10 5.34
CA TYR A 372 -19.02 26.67 4.64
C TYR A 372 -19.40 25.26 5.07
N GLU A 373 -20.69 25.03 5.34
CA GLU A 373 -21.20 23.73 5.78
C GLU A 373 -22.33 23.20 4.88
N LEU A 374 -22.50 21.88 4.88
CA LEU A 374 -23.66 21.19 4.30
C LEU A 374 -23.95 21.60 2.84
N GLN A 375 -25.15 22.12 2.59
CA GLN A 375 -25.62 22.46 1.25
C GLN A 375 -24.86 23.65 0.65
N GLU A 376 -24.43 24.61 1.48
CA GLU A 376 -23.62 25.73 1.01
C GLU A 376 -22.22 25.25 0.62
N ALA A 377 -21.58 24.43 1.47
CA ALA A 377 -20.31 23.80 1.16
C ALA A 377 -20.37 23.01 -0.15
N LYS A 378 -21.42 22.21 -0.34
CA LYS A 378 -21.61 21.42 -1.55
C LYS A 378 -21.61 22.28 -2.81
N VAL A 379 -22.35 23.38 -2.83
CA VAL A 379 -22.40 24.29 -4.00
C VAL A 379 -21.01 24.87 -4.30
N ARG A 380 -20.26 25.27 -3.27
CA ARG A 380 -18.91 25.81 -3.43
C ARG A 380 -17.91 24.75 -3.90
N ILE A 381 -17.93 23.56 -3.31
CA ILE A 381 -17.07 22.43 -3.67
C ILE A 381 -17.36 21.99 -5.11
N ASP A 382 -18.64 21.90 -5.53
CA ASP A 382 -19.02 21.53 -6.89
C ASP A 382 -18.47 22.53 -7.93
N ALA A 383 -18.58 23.83 -7.66
CA ALA A 383 -18.04 24.87 -8.53
C ALA A 383 -16.51 24.83 -8.63
N ALA A 384 -15.82 24.64 -7.50
CA ALA A 384 -14.36 24.49 -7.46
C ALA A 384 -13.90 23.23 -8.20
N ARG A 385 -14.56 22.10 -7.94
CA ARG A 385 -14.29 20.81 -8.59
C ARG A 385 -14.40 20.91 -10.10
N GLU A 386 -15.47 21.51 -10.61
CA GLU A 386 -15.69 21.67 -12.05
C GLU A 386 -14.61 22.56 -12.69
N SER A 387 -14.29 23.69 -12.05
CA SER A 387 -13.25 24.61 -12.55
C SER A 387 -11.87 23.95 -12.54
N PHE A 388 -11.57 23.16 -11.51
CA PHE A 388 -10.30 22.45 -11.38
C PHE A 388 -10.20 21.26 -12.35
N ARG A 389 -11.31 20.57 -12.63
CA ARG A 389 -11.39 19.57 -13.71
C ARG A 389 -11.02 20.16 -15.06
N LEU A 390 -11.56 21.34 -15.40
CA LEU A 390 -11.25 22.05 -16.64
C LEU A 390 -9.78 22.49 -16.69
N HIS A 391 -9.20 22.91 -15.56
CA HIS A 391 -7.77 23.21 -15.46
C HIS A 391 -6.91 21.98 -15.79
N LEU A 392 -7.24 20.82 -15.21
CA LEU A 392 -6.56 19.56 -15.51
C LEU A 392 -6.71 19.19 -16.99
N GLU A 393 -7.91 19.26 -17.56
CA GLU A 393 -8.15 18.95 -18.98
C GLU A 393 -7.29 19.80 -19.91
N LYS A 394 -7.23 21.11 -19.66
CA LYS A 394 -6.38 22.03 -20.41
C LYS A 394 -4.89 21.63 -20.34
N ARG A 395 -4.42 21.13 -19.20
CA ARG A 395 -3.04 20.64 -19.07
C ARG A 395 -2.79 19.37 -19.89
N LEU A 396 -3.78 18.49 -20.01
CA LEU A 396 -3.70 17.25 -20.78
C LEU A 396 -3.73 17.47 -22.29
N GLU A 397 -4.28 18.59 -22.78
CA GLU A 397 -4.38 18.90 -24.22
C GLU A 397 -3.03 18.93 -24.95
N SER A 398 -1.96 19.36 -24.28
CA SER A 398 -0.62 19.47 -24.89
C SER A 398 0.17 18.17 -24.92
N LEU A 399 -0.31 17.13 -24.23
CA LEU A 399 0.44 15.89 -23.98
C LEU A 399 0.23 14.85 -25.07
N ASP A 400 1.27 14.05 -25.32
CA ASP A 400 1.14 12.83 -26.11
C ASP A 400 0.28 11.80 -25.36
N ARG A 401 -0.91 11.55 -25.90
CA ARG A 401 -1.92 10.67 -25.29
C ARG A 401 -1.45 9.22 -25.19
N GLU A 402 -0.76 8.72 -26.20
CA GLU A 402 -0.31 7.33 -26.27
C GLU A 402 0.80 7.09 -25.25
N MET A 403 1.79 7.99 -25.21
CA MET A 403 2.87 7.96 -24.23
C MET A 403 2.33 8.13 -22.80
N LEU A 404 1.34 9.00 -22.58
CA LEU A 404 0.73 9.19 -21.26
C LEU A 404 -0.04 7.95 -20.81
N ALA A 405 -0.78 7.29 -21.71
CA ALA A 405 -1.49 6.06 -21.39
C ALA A 405 -0.52 4.93 -21.00
N MET A 406 0.57 4.75 -21.75
CA MET A 406 1.61 3.77 -21.42
C MET A 406 2.25 4.07 -20.07
N ALA A 407 2.62 5.33 -19.81
CA ALA A 407 3.16 5.75 -18.51
C ALA A 407 2.18 5.48 -17.37
N CYS A 408 0.88 5.80 -17.55
CA CYS A 408 -0.11 5.53 -16.51
C CYS A 408 -0.27 4.03 -16.22
N VAL A 409 -0.20 3.16 -17.23
CA VAL A 409 -0.23 1.70 -17.03
C VAL A 409 0.99 1.23 -16.25
N GLU A 410 2.19 1.65 -16.66
CA GLU A 410 3.46 1.32 -15.99
C GLU A 410 3.46 1.73 -14.50
N GLN A 411 3.11 2.99 -14.23
CA GLN A 411 3.13 3.52 -12.86
C GLN A 411 2.02 2.89 -11.99
N HIS A 412 0.85 2.63 -12.57
CA HIS A 412 -0.23 1.93 -11.89
C HIS A 412 0.18 0.50 -11.52
N ASP A 413 0.77 -0.27 -12.45
CA ASP A 413 1.21 -1.64 -12.20
C ASP A 413 2.32 -1.67 -11.13
N GLY A 414 3.27 -0.73 -11.17
CA GLY A 414 4.31 -0.57 -10.16
C GLY A 414 3.75 -0.33 -8.75
N LEU A 415 2.73 0.51 -8.60
CA LEU A 415 2.05 0.75 -7.32
C LEU A 415 1.33 -0.51 -6.81
N LEU A 416 0.67 -1.24 -7.70
CA LEU A 416 -0.03 -2.48 -7.34
C LEU A 416 0.94 -3.60 -6.94
N LEU A 417 2.10 -3.68 -7.61
CA LEU A 417 3.19 -4.59 -7.29
C LEU A 417 3.76 -4.28 -5.90
N MET A 418 4.11 -3.02 -5.63
CA MET A 418 4.63 -2.60 -4.33
C MET A 418 3.67 -2.92 -3.19
N ARG A 419 2.37 -2.67 -3.41
CA ARG A 419 1.32 -3.09 -2.47
C ARG A 419 1.31 -4.60 -2.26
N ARG A 420 1.31 -5.41 -3.33
CA ARG A 420 1.31 -6.87 -3.23
C ARG A 420 2.53 -7.37 -2.46
N LEU A 421 3.72 -6.88 -2.78
CA LEU A 421 4.95 -7.27 -2.10
C LEU A 421 4.90 -6.94 -0.61
N ARG A 422 4.34 -5.78 -0.24
CA ARG A 422 4.16 -5.38 1.17
C ARG A 422 3.12 -6.25 1.88
N GLU A 423 1.95 -6.48 1.29
CA GLU A 423 0.90 -7.33 1.85
C GLU A 423 1.41 -8.78 2.03
N THR A 424 2.07 -9.35 1.02
CA THR A 424 2.69 -10.69 1.09
C THR A 424 3.74 -10.76 2.20
N ARG A 425 4.62 -9.77 2.32
CA ARG A 425 5.64 -9.72 3.39
C ARG A 425 5.00 -9.71 4.77
N VAL A 426 3.93 -8.93 4.97
CA VAL A 426 3.21 -8.90 6.26
C VAL A 426 2.53 -10.25 6.54
N HIS A 427 1.93 -10.90 5.55
CA HIS A 427 1.35 -12.24 5.74
C HIS A 427 2.41 -13.30 6.06
N GLN A 428 3.54 -13.29 5.35
CA GLN A 428 4.68 -14.18 5.60
C GLN A 428 5.29 -13.93 6.99
N SER A 429 5.23 -12.69 7.48
CA SER A 429 5.74 -12.37 8.82
C SER A 429 5.04 -13.09 9.96
N ARG A 430 3.89 -13.75 9.73
CA ARG A 430 3.18 -14.54 10.75
C ARG A 430 3.96 -15.77 11.22
N VAL A 431 4.90 -16.27 10.42
CA VAL A 431 5.66 -17.49 10.73
C VAL A 431 6.94 -17.23 11.55
N HIS A 432 7.29 -15.97 11.78
CA HIS A 432 8.50 -15.57 12.50
C HIS A 432 8.24 -14.33 13.37
N GLN A 433 9.19 -13.95 14.21
CA GLN A 433 9.07 -12.78 15.09
C GLN A 433 9.40 -11.49 14.32
N VAL A 434 8.54 -10.48 14.42
CA VAL A 434 8.77 -9.13 13.88
C VAL A 434 8.51 -8.06 14.93
N ASP A 435 8.94 -6.84 14.62
CA ASP A 435 9.05 -5.74 15.59
C ASP A 435 8.13 -4.55 15.29
N TYR A 436 7.27 -4.73 14.31
CA TYR A 436 6.26 -3.77 13.91
C TYR A 436 4.88 -4.38 14.14
N ASP A 437 3.89 -3.52 14.36
CA ASP A 437 2.49 -3.96 14.39
C ASP A 437 2.07 -4.38 12.98
N ARG A 438 1.72 -5.66 12.83
CA ARG A 438 1.35 -6.24 11.53
C ARG A 438 0.03 -5.66 11.00
N LEU A 439 -0.88 -5.26 11.88
CA LEU A 439 -2.16 -4.64 11.53
C LEU A 439 -1.92 -3.23 10.99
N GLU A 440 -1.11 -2.45 11.69
CA GLU A 440 -0.71 -1.10 11.29
C GLU A 440 0.02 -1.15 9.95
N ALA A 441 1.04 -2.00 9.81
CA ALA A 441 1.78 -2.15 8.56
C ALA A 441 0.91 -2.58 7.36
N LEU A 442 -0.13 -3.39 7.59
CA LEU A 442 -1.09 -3.78 6.55
C LEU A 442 -2.05 -2.63 6.20
N SER A 443 -2.46 -1.84 7.19
CA SER A 443 -3.31 -0.66 7.04
C SER A 443 -2.58 0.45 6.27
N GLU A 444 -1.34 0.77 6.67
CA GLU A 444 -0.47 1.76 6.03
C GLU A 444 -0.18 1.39 4.57
N ALA A 445 0.17 0.13 4.30
CA ALA A 445 0.44 -0.34 2.94
C ALA A 445 -0.74 -0.07 1.98
N ARG A 446 -1.98 -0.11 2.49
CA ARG A 446 -3.14 0.28 1.66
C ARG A 446 -3.23 1.78 1.51
N LYS A 447 -3.13 2.54 2.61
CA LYS A 447 -3.22 4.01 2.58
C LYS A 447 -2.19 4.62 1.62
N GLU A 448 -0.95 4.11 1.65
CA GLU A 448 0.19 4.61 0.87
C GLU A 448 -0.01 4.41 -0.64
N PHE A 449 -0.37 3.19 -1.07
CA PHE A 449 -0.38 2.86 -2.51
C PHE A 449 -1.77 3.00 -3.16
N GLU A 450 -2.86 2.84 -2.43
CA GLU A 450 -4.21 2.75 -3.01
C GLU A 450 -4.73 4.09 -3.53
N SER A 451 -4.46 5.19 -2.82
CA SER A 451 -4.83 6.55 -3.24
C SER A 451 -4.16 6.91 -4.57
N THR A 452 -2.85 6.72 -4.65
CA THR A 452 -2.07 7.06 -5.84
C THR A 452 -2.39 6.14 -7.02
N ALA A 453 -2.60 4.83 -6.79
CA ALA A 453 -3.05 3.91 -7.84
C ALA A 453 -4.43 4.30 -8.38
N ARG A 454 -5.37 4.71 -7.50
CA ARG A 454 -6.66 5.25 -7.92
C ARG A 454 -6.50 6.51 -8.78
N ASN A 455 -5.58 7.40 -8.42
CA ASN A 455 -5.32 8.64 -9.17
C ASN A 455 -4.75 8.34 -10.56
N TYR A 456 -3.80 7.41 -10.69
CA TYR A 456 -3.30 6.95 -11.99
C TYR A 456 -4.38 6.27 -12.84
N ARG A 457 -5.26 5.47 -12.23
CA ARG A 457 -6.39 4.86 -12.95
C ARG A 457 -7.36 5.91 -13.48
N TYR A 458 -7.68 6.93 -12.68
CA TYR A 458 -8.51 8.06 -13.15
C TYR A 458 -7.83 8.79 -14.31
N LEU A 459 -6.54 9.11 -14.17
CA LEU A 459 -5.78 9.79 -15.23
C LEU A 459 -5.72 8.96 -16.51
N LEU A 460 -5.54 7.64 -16.41
CA LEU A 460 -5.57 6.72 -17.54
C LEU A 460 -6.93 6.74 -18.25
N GLU A 461 -8.02 6.55 -17.51
CA GLU A 461 -9.37 6.54 -18.08
C GLU A 461 -9.74 7.91 -18.69
N LYS A 462 -9.26 9.00 -18.09
CA LYS A 462 -9.40 10.35 -18.63
C LYS A 462 -8.63 10.53 -19.93
N THR A 463 -7.39 10.03 -19.97
CA THR A 463 -6.53 10.07 -21.16
C THR A 463 -7.13 9.27 -22.31
N VAL A 464 -7.61 8.05 -22.03
CA VAL A 464 -8.20 7.15 -23.05
C VAL A 464 -9.55 7.66 -23.56
N SER A 465 -10.32 8.37 -22.72
CA SER A 465 -11.59 9.00 -23.13
C SER A 465 -11.41 10.36 -23.84
N SER A 466 -10.19 10.90 -23.88
CA SER A 466 -9.89 12.16 -24.56
C SER A 466 -9.63 11.97 -26.07
N THR A 467 -10.01 13.00 -26.83
CA THR A 467 -9.75 13.12 -28.29
C THR A 467 -8.57 14.03 -28.62
N THR A 468 -7.93 14.62 -27.61
CA THR A 468 -6.82 15.56 -27.76
C THR A 468 -5.53 14.83 -28.12
N ALA A 469 -4.75 15.41 -29.03
CA ALA A 469 -3.48 14.87 -29.50
C ALA A 469 -2.40 15.96 -29.42
N GLY A 470 -1.72 16.01 -28.28
CA GLY A 470 -0.52 16.81 -28.10
C GLY A 470 0.75 16.05 -28.45
N GLN A 471 1.90 16.68 -28.25
CA GLN A 471 3.23 16.11 -28.56
C GLN A 471 4.26 16.36 -27.45
N GLU A 472 3.85 16.95 -26.33
CA GLU A 472 4.75 17.17 -25.21
C GLU A 472 5.20 15.82 -24.61
N ARG A 473 6.51 15.72 -24.37
CA ARG A 473 7.13 14.50 -23.86
C ARG A 473 6.71 14.24 -22.41
N ILE A 474 6.38 12.99 -22.12
CA ILE A 474 6.08 12.54 -20.77
C ILE A 474 7.38 12.35 -19.97
N THR A 475 7.45 12.98 -18.80
CA THR A 475 8.59 12.92 -17.87
C THR A 475 8.11 12.59 -16.46
N ALA A 476 8.99 12.08 -15.59
CA ALA A 476 8.62 11.80 -14.20
C ALA A 476 8.11 13.07 -13.48
N GLN A 477 8.74 14.22 -13.70
CA GLN A 477 8.29 15.48 -13.10
C GLN A 477 6.87 15.86 -13.52
N LEU A 478 6.54 15.69 -14.80
CA LEU A 478 5.19 15.92 -15.31
C LEU A 478 4.18 14.96 -14.68
N LEU A 479 4.52 13.68 -14.52
CA LEU A 479 3.63 12.71 -13.88
C LEU A 479 3.35 13.10 -12.41
N ARG A 480 4.37 13.55 -11.67
CA ARG A 480 4.20 14.05 -10.29
C ARG A 480 3.24 15.26 -10.25
N GLU A 481 3.40 16.21 -11.17
CA GLU A 481 2.49 17.35 -11.32
C GLU A 481 1.05 16.90 -11.56
N LEU A 482 0.82 16.05 -12.57
CA LEU A 482 -0.52 15.57 -12.94
C LEU A 482 -1.19 14.80 -11.81
N ILE A 483 -0.45 13.92 -11.13
CA ILE A 483 -1.03 13.13 -10.03
C ILE A 483 -1.28 14.01 -8.80
N GLY A 484 -0.45 15.03 -8.52
CA GLY A 484 -0.75 16.02 -7.50
C GLY A 484 -2.04 16.79 -7.79
N LEU A 485 -2.28 17.19 -9.05
CA LEU A 485 -3.53 17.82 -9.48
C LEU A 485 -4.73 16.85 -9.36
N VAL A 486 -4.57 15.61 -9.81
CA VAL A 486 -5.63 14.59 -9.70
C VAL A 486 -5.97 14.31 -8.24
N ASP A 487 -4.99 14.29 -7.34
CA ASP A 487 -5.23 14.03 -5.92
C ASP A 487 -6.16 15.07 -5.30
N TRP A 488 -5.84 16.36 -5.45
CA TRP A 488 -6.71 17.45 -4.98
C TRP A 488 -8.09 17.44 -5.66
N TYR A 489 -8.15 17.07 -6.94
CA TYR A 489 -9.42 16.89 -7.62
C TYR A 489 -10.25 15.78 -6.96
N MET A 490 -9.63 14.63 -6.65
CA MET A 490 -10.26 13.49 -6.00
C MET A 490 -10.66 13.79 -4.55
N VAL A 491 -9.91 14.64 -3.83
CA VAL A 491 -10.27 15.13 -2.49
C VAL A 491 -11.58 15.93 -2.54
N LEU A 492 -11.70 16.92 -3.43
CA LEU A 492 -12.93 17.71 -3.58
C LEU A 492 -14.11 16.84 -4.06
N ALA A 493 -13.86 15.93 -4.99
CA ALA A 493 -14.85 14.99 -5.47
C ALA A 493 -15.38 14.08 -4.36
N GLY A 494 -14.49 13.52 -3.54
CA GLY A 494 -14.85 12.70 -2.38
C GLY A 494 -15.70 13.47 -1.38
N ALA A 495 -15.30 14.69 -1.04
CA ALA A 495 -16.05 15.57 -0.15
C ALA A 495 -17.46 15.88 -0.68
N SER A 496 -17.55 16.24 -1.96
CA SER A 496 -18.83 16.44 -2.64
C SER A 496 -19.71 15.18 -2.59
N ASP A 497 -19.14 14.00 -2.83
CA ASP A 497 -19.89 12.74 -2.83
C ASP A 497 -20.38 12.37 -1.43
N VAL A 498 -19.59 12.58 -0.39
CA VAL A 498 -19.98 12.37 1.02
C VAL A 498 -21.17 13.27 1.38
N LEU A 499 -21.09 14.56 1.05
CA LEU A 499 -22.18 15.52 1.28
C LEU A 499 -23.43 15.19 0.44
N HIS A 500 -23.24 14.83 -0.84
CA HIS A 500 -24.36 14.47 -1.72
C HIS A 500 -25.11 13.23 -1.23
N ASN A 501 -24.37 12.23 -0.75
CA ASN A 501 -24.94 10.97 -0.30
C ASN A 501 -25.30 10.97 1.19
N GLN A 502 -25.07 12.08 1.91
CA GLN A 502 -25.36 12.22 3.34
C GLN A 502 -24.74 11.07 4.14
N VAL A 503 -23.50 10.71 3.80
CA VAL A 503 -22.74 9.67 4.51
C VAL A 503 -22.16 10.24 5.81
N ASP A 504 -21.74 11.50 5.79
CA ASP A 504 -21.37 12.26 6.98
C ASP A 504 -21.74 13.75 6.82
N VAL A 505 -21.70 14.48 7.94
CA VAL A 505 -21.73 15.94 7.97
C VAL A 505 -20.33 16.49 7.73
N GLY A 506 -20.23 17.60 7.01
CA GLY A 506 -18.93 18.19 6.68
C GLY A 506 -19.07 19.49 5.92
N GLY A 507 -17.93 20.03 5.52
CA GLY A 507 -17.84 21.30 4.82
C GLY A 507 -16.47 21.59 4.27
N VAL A 508 -16.26 22.85 3.90
CA VAL A 508 -14.96 23.35 3.44
C VAL A 508 -14.68 24.68 4.12
N GLN A 509 -13.48 24.81 4.67
CA GLN A 509 -12.93 26.07 5.15
C GLN A 509 -11.96 26.60 4.09
N ILE A 510 -12.13 27.86 3.70
CA ILE A 510 -11.24 28.56 2.77
C ILE A 510 -10.57 29.68 3.55
N ASP A 511 -9.24 29.66 3.63
CA ASP A 511 -8.48 30.70 4.33
C ASP A 511 -8.32 31.99 3.50
N ASP A 512 -7.69 33.01 4.09
CA ASP A 512 -7.42 34.29 3.41
C ASP A 512 -6.43 34.17 2.22
N GLN A 513 -5.76 33.03 2.09
CA GLN A 513 -4.92 32.68 0.95
C GLN A 513 -5.68 31.84 -0.08
N PHE A 514 -6.98 31.62 0.08
CA PHE A 514 -7.83 30.77 -0.74
C PHE A 514 -7.46 29.28 -0.70
N ILE A 515 -6.74 28.84 0.32
CA ILE A 515 -6.40 27.44 0.52
C ILE A 515 -7.62 26.73 1.12
N PRO A 516 -8.14 25.67 0.46
CA PRO A 516 -9.26 24.91 0.99
C PRO A 516 -8.79 23.80 1.95
N GLU A 517 -9.56 23.62 3.02
CA GLU A 517 -9.48 22.49 3.93
C GLU A 517 -10.87 21.85 4.04
N VAL A 518 -10.98 20.58 3.64
CA VAL A 518 -12.22 19.81 3.79
C VAL A 518 -12.25 19.26 5.21
N PHE A 519 -13.35 19.47 5.91
CA PHE A 519 -13.59 18.91 7.24
C PHE A 519 -14.85 18.03 7.26
N TYR A 520 -14.84 17.04 8.14
CA TYR A 520 -15.95 16.12 8.40
C TYR A 520 -16.36 16.20 9.87
N SER A 521 -17.25 15.31 10.33
CA SER A 521 -17.59 15.22 11.75
C SER A 521 -16.35 14.91 12.60
N GLU A 522 -16.32 15.40 13.84
CA GLU A 522 -15.18 15.19 14.77
C GLU A 522 -14.84 13.70 14.95
N THR A 523 -15.86 12.83 14.88
CA THR A 523 -15.70 11.37 15.03
C THR A 523 -15.31 10.64 13.73
N TRP A 524 -15.31 11.32 12.57
CA TRP A 524 -15.11 10.66 11.27
C TRP A 524 -13.78 9.91 11.20
N GLN A 525 -12.68 10.58 11.57
CA GLN A 525 -11.35 10.00 11.49
C GLN A 525 -11.20 8.79 12.41
N GLU A 526 -11.66 8.90 13.66
CA GLU A 526 -11.65 7.80 14.63
C GLU A 526 -12.43 6.58 14.11
N ARG A 527 -13.61 6.81 13.52
CA ARG A 527 -14.45 5.74 12.95
C ARG A 527 -13.79 5.04 11.76
N GLU A 528 -13.18 5.79 10.85
CA GLU A 528 -12.44 5.24 9.71
C GLU A 528 -11.22 4.41 10.16
N GLU A 529 -10.49 4.88 11.16
CA GLU A 529 -9.35 4.16 11.73
C GLU A 529 -9.78 2.86 12.43
N GLU A 530 -10.85 2.90 13.23
CA GLU A 530 -11.42 1.70 13.87
C GLU A 530 -11.87 0.66 12.83
N TYR A 531 -12.57 1.10 11.78
CA TYR A 531 -13.00 0.20 10.70
C TYR A 531 -11.80 -0.40 9.95
N ALA A 532 -10.77 0.40 9.65
CA ALA A 532 -9.55 -0.06 8.99
C ALA A 532 -8.80 -1.11 9.84
N HIS A 533 -8.73 -0.89 11.15
CA HIS A 533 -8.13 -1.83 12.11
C HIS A 533 -8.89 -3.15 12.17
N GLU A 534 -10.22 -3.11 12.25
CA GLU A 534 -11.07 -4.30 12.24
C GLU A 534 -10.90 -5.12 10.96
N LEU A 535 -10.84 -4.46 9.79
CA LEU A 535 -10.54 -5.14 8.53
C LEU A 535 -9.13 -5.75 8.48
N ALA A 536 -8.12 -5.07 9.03
CA ALA A 536 -6.77 -5.60 9.11
C ALA A 536 -6.72 -6.86 9.98
N ARG A 537 -7.39 -6.84 11.13
CA ARG A 537 -7.48 -7.96 12.08
C ARG A 537 -8.05 -9.22 11.42
N ILE A 538 -9.16 -9.04 10.72
CA ILE A 538 -9.83 -10.11 9.98
C ILE A 538 -8.90 -10.67 8.89
N ARG A 539 -8.21 -9.81 8.12
CA ARG A 539 -7.29 -10.28 7.06
C ARG A 539 -6.06 -11.01 7.60
N LEU A 540 -5.56 -10.64 8.78
CA LEU A 540 -4.49 -11.39 9.44
C LEU A 540 -4.97 -12.72 10.02
N GLY A 541 -6.27 -12.95 10.08
CA GLY A 541 -6.84 -14.18 10.60
C GLY A 541 -6.93 -14.22 12.13
N GLU A 542 -6.91 -13.06 12.78
CA GLU A 542 -7.01 -12.96 14.23
C GLU A 542 -8.48 -13.06 14.68
N GLY A 543 -8.76 -13.94 15.64
CA GLY A 543 -10.11 -14.14 16.17
C GLY A 543 -11.09 -14.84 15.21
N ILE A 544 -10.60 -15.37 14.08
CA ILE A 544 -11.42 -16.10 13.10
C ILE A 544 -11.00 -17.57 12.99
N ARG A 545 -11.98 -18.42 12.67
CA ARG A 545 -11.78 -19.83 12.38
C ARG A 545 -12.08 -20.08 10.91
N ASN A 546 -11.04 -20.18 10.08
CA ASN A 546 -11.18 -20.36 8.62
C ASN A 546 -12.04 -21.56 8.23
N ALA A 547 -12.09 -22.61 9.04
CA ALA A 547 -12.95 -23.78 8.81
C ALA A 547 -14.46 -23.46 8.85
N ASP A 548 -14.83 -22.34 9.46
CA ASP A 548 -16.20 -21.82 9.56
C ASP A 548 -16.51 -20.71 8.54
N ALA A 549 -15.54 -20.35 7.70
CA ALA A 549 -15.78 -19.42 6.62
C ALA A 549 -16.80 -20.00 5.63
N VAL A 550 -17.77 -19.17 5.24
CA VAL A 550 -18.69 -19.49 4.16
C VAL A 550 -18.15 -18.86 2.89
N GLU A 551 -17.61 -19.70 2.01
CA GLU A 551 -17.10 -19.31 0.70
C GLU A 551 -18.05 -19.75 -0.41
N GLY A 552 -18.12 -18.96 -1.49
CA GLY A 552 -18.75 -19.44 -2.73
C GLY A 552 -17.96 -20.61 -3.33
N ALA A 553 -18.63 -21.49 -4.08
CA ALA A 553 -18.05 -22.75 -4.54
C ALA A 553 -16.98 -22.60 -5.66
N ALA A 554 -15.82 -22.05 -5.32
CA ALA A 554 -14.68 -21.74 -6.20
C ALA A 554 -14.35 -22.85 -7.21
N ALA A 555 -14.09 -24.07 -6.71
CA ALA A 555 -13.69 -25.20 -7.55
C ALA A 555 -14.80 -25.68 -8.50
N ARG A 556 -16.07 -25.59 -8.09
CA ARG A 556 -17.22 -26.02 -8.92
C ARG A 556 -17.67 -24.99 -9.94
N LEU A 557 -17.24 -23.72 -9.80
CA LEU A 557 -17.64 -22.64 -10.72
C LEU A 557 -17.03 -22.84 -12.11
N LEU A 558 -15.74 -23.15 -12.17
CA LEU A 558 -15.05 -23.36 -13.46
C LEU A 558 -15.57 -24.62 -14.16
N GLU A 559 -15.96 -25.64 -13.39
CA GLU A 559 -16.54 -26.89 -13.89
C GLU A 559 -18.06 -26.81 -14.17
N SER A 560 -18.71 -25.68 -13.85
CA SER A 560 -20.16 -25.53 -14.00
C SER A 560 -20.55 -25.39 -15.47
N GLU A 561 -21.00 -26.48 -16.09
CA GLU A 561 -21.51 -26.45 -17.47
C GLU A 561 -22.64 -25.42 -17.67
N GLU A 562 -23.50 -25.24 -16.67
CA GLU A 562 -24.60 -24.27 -16.73
C GLU A 562 -24.07 -22.84 -16.86
N LEU A 563 -23.05 -22.49 -16.06
CA LEU A 563 -22.41 -21.18 -16.10
C LEU A 563 -21.65 -20.96 -17.40
N GLN A 564 -20.90 -21.96 -17.88
CA GLN A 564 -20.18 -21.85 -19.16
C GLN A 564 -21.16 -21.65 -20.33
N LYS A 565 -22.25 -22.42 -20.39
CA LYS A 565 -23.31 -22.27 -21.40
C LYS A 565 -24.00 -20.90 -21.31
N ALA A 566 -24.22 -20.37 -20.12
CA ALA A 566 -24.80 -19.04 -19.93
C ALA A 566 -23.89 -17.92 -20.46
N PHE A 567 -22.59 -17.99 -20.17
CA PHE A 567 -21.60 -17.05 -20.70
C PHE A 567 -21.49 -17.14 -22.22
N GLN A 568 -21.46 -18.35 -22.78
CA GLN A 568 -21.46 -18.57 -24.22
C GLN A 568 -22.70 -17.95 -24.89
N ALA A 569 -23.88 -18.08 -24.27
CA ALA A 569 -25.13 -17.55 -24.82
C ALA A 569 -25.21 -16.00 -24.77
N ASP A 570 -24.72 -15.38 -23.69
CA ASP A 570 -24.83 -13.93 -23.49
C ASP A 570 -23.68 -13.13 -24.11
N VAL A 571 -22.46 -13.69 -24.17
CA VAL A 571 -21.23 -12.96 -24.55
C VAL A 571 -20.46 -13.61 -25.70
N GLY A 572 -20.75 -14.88 -26.02
CA GLY A 572 -20.13 -15.60 -27.13
C GLY A 572 -18.82 -16.33 -26.79
N PHE A 573 -18.46 -16.41 -25.51
CA PHE A 573 -17.33 -17.20 -25.00
C PHE A 573 -17.61 -17.64 -23.56
N GLU A 574 -16.90 -18.67 -23.11
CA GLU A 574 -16.99 -19.24 -21.76
C GLU A 574 -16.24 -18.41 -20.71
N LEU A 575 -16.71 -18.42 -19.44
CA LEU A 575 -16.03 -17.74 -18.33
C LEU A 575 -14.63 -18.31 -18.11
N GLN A 576 -14.46 -19.62 -18.24
CA GLN A 576 -13.15 -20.26 -18.10
C GLN A 576 -12.13 -19.68 -19.09
N LYS A 577 -12.52 -19.50 -20.35
CA LYS A 577 -11.68 -18.92 -21.41
C LYS A 577 -11.33 -17.45 -21.13
N LEU A 578 -12.26 -16.67 -20.58
CA LEU A 578 -11.98 -15.30 -20.12
C LEU A 578 -10.91 -15.27 -19.01
N LEU A 579 -11.05 -16.14 -18.01
CA LEU A 579 -10.11 -16.22 -16.88
C LEU A 579 -8.74 -16.74 -17.32
N GLN A 580 -8.70 -17.72 -18.22
CA GLN A 580 -7.48 -18.20 -18.87
C GLN A 580 -6.78 -17.09 -19.67
N ALA A 581 -7.54 -16.28 -20.41
CA ALA A 581 -6.96 -15.14 -21.13
C ALA A 581 -6.34 -14.10 -20.19
N LEU A 582 -7.00 -13.81 -19.06
CA LEU A 582 -6.44 -12.92 -18.04
C LEU A 582 -5.19 -13.51 -17.36
N ALA A 583 -5.12 -14.83 -17.20
CA ALA A 583 -3.93 -15.52 -16.70
C ALA A 583 -2.75 -15.39 -17.68
N VAL A 584 -2.99 -15.58 -18.99
CA VAL A 584 -1.97 -15.33 -20.02
C VAL A 584 -1.47 -13.89 -20.00
N LEU A 585 -2.38 -12.92 -19.84
CA LEU A 585 -2.01 -11.51 -19.74
C LEU A 585 -1.26 -11.16 -18.45
N ALA A 586 -1.41 -11.96 -17.38
CA ALA A 586 -0.63 -11.85 -16.16
C ALA A 586 0.75 -12.54 -16.27
N GLN A 587 0.93 -13.43 -17.25
CA GLN A 587 2.18 -14.18 -17.48
C GLN A 587 2.70 -14.04 -18.94
N PRO A 588 2.89 -12.81 -19.45
CA PRO A 588 3.29 -12.58 -20.83
C PRO A 588 4.64 -13.19 -21.22
N VAL A 589 5.63 -13.26 -20.31
CA VAL A 589 6.94 -13.86 -20.60
C VAL A 589 6.82 -15.38 -20.68
N SER A 590 6.13 -15.98 -19.71
CA SER A 590 5.89 -17.42 -19.63
C SER A 590 5.11 -17.95 -20.84
N HIS A 591 4.27 -17.11 -21.47
CA HIS A 591 3.50 -17.45 -22.67
C HIS A 591 4.09 -16.89 -23.98
N GLY A 592 5.32 -16.37 -23.98
CA GLY A 592 6.02 -15.92 -25.21
C GLY A 592 5.41 -14.67 -25.87
N LEU A 593 4.69 -13.85 -25.11
CA LEU A 593 4.23 -12.53 -25.53
C LEU A 593 5.33 -11.46 -25.37
N ALA A 594 6.28 -11.67 -24.46
CA ALA A 594 7.44 -10.81 -24.22
C ALA A 594 8.68 -11.63 -23.84
N ASP A 595 9.86 -11.02 -23.94
CA ASP A 595 11.15 -11.67 -23.64
C ASP A 595 11.61 -11.39 -22.20
N ASP A 596 11.28 -10.21 -21.65
CA ASP A 596 11.75 -9.74 -20.35
C ASP A 596 10.61 -9.34 -19.41
N LEU A 597 10.86 -9.39 -18.09
CA LEU A 597 9.94 -8.90 -17.06
C LEU A 597 9.84 -7.37 -17.12
N ALA A 598 8.62 -6.84 -17.14
CA ALA A 598 8.35 -5.41 -17.25
C ALA A 598 7.09 -5.02 -16.49
N LEU A 599 6.97 -3.73 -16.15
CA LEU A 599 5.76 -3.17 -15.50
C LEU A 599 4.64 -2.86 -16.49
N PHE A 600 4.92 -2.92 -17.80
CA PHE A 600 3.92 -2.90 -18.84
C PHE A 600 4.39 -3.69 -20.05
N TYR A 601 3.42 -4.13 -20.85
CA TYR A 601 3.63 -4.92 -22.06
C TYR A 601 2.87 -4.32 -23.23
N LEU A 602 3.45 -4.43 -24.43
CA LEU A 602 2.85 -4.00 -25.69
C LEU A 602 2.65 -5.19 -26.61
N GLY A 603 1.51 -5.26 -27.27
CA GLY A 603 1.20 -6.36 -28.18
C GLY A 603 0.10 -6.04 -29.17
N GLU A 604 0.17 -6.69 -30.33
CA GLU A 604 -0.95 -6.66 -31.28
C GLU A 604 -2.09 -7.55 -30.77
N PRO A 605 -3.36 -7.10 -30.80
CA PRO A 605 -4.51 -7.91 -30.39
C PRO A 605 -4.57 -9.29 -31.08
N ALA A 606 -4.15 -9.36 -32.35
CA ALA A 606 -4.10 -10.61 -33.11
C ALA A 606 -3.05 -11.59 -32.56
N ARG A 607 -1.89 -11.10 -32.10
CA ARG A 607 -0.85 -11.95 -31.47
C ARG A 607 -1.35 -12.51 -30.15
N ILE A 608 -2.01 -11.68 -29.33
CA ILE A 608 -2.61 -12.12 -28.07
C ILE A 608 -3.65 -13.21 -28.35
N ALA A 609 -4.58 -12.96 -29.27
CA ALA A 609 -5.60 -13.95 -29.66
C ALA A 609 -4.97 -15.26 -30.19
N HIS A 610 -3.88 -15.18 -30.96
CA HIS A 610 -3.16 -16.37 -31.43
C HIS A 610 -2.54 -17.17 -30.29
N THR A 611 -1.90 -16.52 -29.32
CA THR A 611 -1.37 -17.16 -28.11
C THR A 611 -2.47 -17.85 -27.31
N LEU A 612 -3.66 -17.27 -27.20
CA LEU A 612 -4.81 -17.92 -26.54
C LEU A 612 -5.24 -19.21 -27.26
N VAL A 613 -5.30 -19.19 -28.59
CA VAL A 613 -5.66 -20.38 -29.39
C VAL A 613 -4.61 -21.49 -29.25
N GLN A 614 -3.32 -21.13 -29.18
CA GLN A 614 -2.24 -22.12 -29.01
C GLN A 614 -2.15 -22.66 -27.58
N GLY A 615 -2.44 -21.83 -26.58
CA GLY A 615 -2.30 -22.18 -25.16
C GLY A 615 -3.45 -23.01 -24.60
N PHE A 616 -4.65 -22.94 -25.19
CA PHE A 616 -5.86 -23.55 -24.62
C PHE A 616 -6.66 -24.37 -25.63
N GLU A 617 -6.77 -25.66 -25.34
CA GLU A 617 -7.58 -26.60 -26.14
C GLU A 617 -9.05 -26.13 -26.22
N GLY A 618 -9.65 -26.23 -27.40
CA GLY A 618 -11.06 -25.87 -27.62
C GLY A 618 -11.35 -24.37 -27.78
N THR A 619 -10.34 -23.50 -27.80
CA THR A 619 -10.51 -22.06 -28.10
C THR A 619 -10.45 -21.80 -29.60
N THR A 620 -11.51 -21.24 -30.18
CA THR A 620 -11.50 -20.88 -31.61
C THR A 620 -10.88 -19.50 -31.85
N PRO A 621 -10.34 -19.21 -33.06
CA PRO A 621 -9.83 -17.87 -33.38
C PRO A 621 -10.87 -16.75 -33.22
N GLY A 622 -12.14 -17.03 -33.53
CA GLY A 622 -13.23 -16.07 -33.36
C GLY A 622 -13.53 -15.77 -31.88
N GLU A 623 -13.55 -16.79 -31.04
CA GLU A 623 -13.70 -16.62 -29.59
C GLU A 623 -12.52 -15.86 -28.97
N ALA A 624 -11.28 -16.23 -29.32
CA ALA A 624 -10.09 -15.54 -28.82
C ALA A 624 -10.10 -14.05 -29.18
N ALA A 625 -10.46 -13.71 -30.41
CA ALA A 625 -10.62 -12.31 -30.83
C ALA A 625 -11.74 -11.58 -30.06
N ALA A 626 -12.86 -12.26 -29.79
CA ALA A 626 -13.96 -11.70 -29.00
C ALA A 626 -13.55 -11.45 -27.54
N ILE A 627 -12.78 -12.35 -26.92
CA ILE A 627 -12.25 -12.19 -25.56
C ILE A 627 -11.29 -11.01 -25.51
N VAL A 628 -10.33 -10.92 -26.44
CA VAL A 628 -9.38 -9.80 -26.49
C VAL A 628 -10.12 -8.47 -26.71
N SER A 629 -11.10 -8.44 -27.61
CA SER A 629 -11.95 -7.25 -27.80
C SER A 629 -12.75 -6.91 -26.55
N PHE A 630 -13.24 -7.90 -25.81
CA PHE A 630 -13.95 -7.68 -24.55
C PHE A 630 -13.03 -7.14 -23.46
N LEU A 631 -11.80 -7.63 -23.35
CA LEU A 631 -10.82 -7.14 -22.37
C LEU A 631 -10.22 -5.78 -22.74
N THR A 632 -10.45 -5.30 -23.97
CA THR A 632 -10.00 -3.98 -24.44
C THR A 632 -10.93 -2.86 -23.97
N LEU A 633 -10.33 -1.83 -23.37
CA LEU A 633 -11.03 -0.64 -22.90
C LEU A 633 -11.48 0.22 -24.09
N SER A 634 -12.73 0.71 -24.04
CA SER A 634 -13.31 1.58 -25.07
C SER A 634 -13.30 3.02 -24.59
N GLY A 635 -12.54 3.90 -25.25
CA GLY A 635 -12.46 5.31 -24.86
C GLY A 635 -13.80 6.04 -24.87
N HIS A 636 -14.65 5.74 -25.85
CA HIS A 636 -15.99 6.31 -25.96
C HIS A 636 -16.91 5.84 -24.82
N ASP A 637 -16.84 4.56 -24.43
CA ASP A 637 -17.78 3.99 -23.47
C ASP A 637 -17.38 4.20 -22.00
N ILE A 638 -16.16 4.68 -21.71
CA ILE A 638 -15.71 5.02 -20.34
C ILE A 638 -16.66 6.00 -19.66
N ARG A 639 -17.14 7.01 -20.40
CA ARG A 639 -18.04 8.07 -19.88
C ARG A 639 -19.52 7.77 -20.08
N ARG A 640 -19.87 6.64 -20.73
CA ARG A 640 -21.26 6.31 -21.03
C ARG A 640 -21.82 5.30 -20.03
N LEU A 641 -22.75 5.76 -19.19
CA LEU A 641 -23.48 4.88 -18.29
C LEU A 641 -24.65 4.18 -18.99
N PRO A 642 -24.87 2.88 -18.75
CA PRO A 642 -26.01 2.13 -19.29
C PRO A 642 -27.34 2.80 -19.00
N GLY A 643 -28.17 2.94 -20.04
CA GLY A 643 -29.49 3.57 -19.95
C GLY A 643 -29.47 5.09 -20.08
N LYS A 644 -28.31 5.73 -20.25
CA LYS A 644 -28.20 7.15 -20.62
C LYS A 644 -27.81 7.29 -22.10
N SER A 645 -28.35 8.33 -22.74
CA SER A 645 -28.04 8.70 -24.13
C SER A 645 -26.93 9.75 -24.26
N ILE A 646 -26.52 10.35 -23.13
CA ILE A 646 -25.48 11.36 -23.06
C ILE A 646 -24.28 10.83 -22.29
N ASP A 647 -23.09 11.25 -22.70
CA ASP A 647 -21.87 10.99 -21.96
C ASP A 647 -21.85 11.85 -20.70
N GLU A 648 -21.31 11.29 -19.62
CA GLU A 648 -21.00 12.06 -18.43
C GLU A 648 -19.92 13.10 -18.75
N SER A 649 -19.95 14.24 -18.07
CA SER A 649 -18.95 15.30 -18.25
C SER A 649 -17.54 14.84 -17.89
N ASP A 650 -17.43 13.86 -17.02
CA ASP A 650 -16.18 13.27 -16.54
C ASP A 650 -16.22 11.74 -16.50
N VAL A 651 -15.08 11.11 -16.21
CA VAL A 651 -14.99 9.71 -15.84
C VAL A 651 -15.88 9.50 -14.59
N PRO A 652 -16.93 8.64 -14.65
CA PRO A 652 -17.95 8.58 -13.61
C PRO A 652 -17.50 7.76 -12.39
N PHE A 653 -16.41 8.14 -11.74
CA PHE A 653 -15.82 7.39 -10.61
C PHE A 653 -16.78 7.21 -9.42
N TRP A 654 -17.82 8.06 -9.30
CA TRP A 654 -18.89 7.97 -8.30
C TRP A 654 -19.87 6.80 -8.54
N GLU A 655 -19.81 6.13 -9.70
CA GLU A 655 -20.55 4.90 -9.98
C GLU A 655 -19.59 3.72 -10.11
N HIS A 656 -19.93 2.57 -9.52
CA HIS A 656 -19.16 1.35 -9.70
C HIS A 656 -19.86 0.38 -10.65
N SER A 657 -21.04 -0.12 -10.27
CA SER A 657 -21.72 -1.20 -10.97
C SER A 657 -22.13 -0.83 -12.40
N LYS A 658 -22.47 0.43 -12.67
CA LYS A 658 -22.87 0.87 -14.01
C LYS A 658 -21.70 1.06 -14.98
N ARG A 659 -20.45 0.99 -14.52
CA ARG A 659 -19.29 1.21 -15.39
C ARG A 659 -18.84 -0.08 -16.05
N LEU A 660 -19.43 -0.38 -17.22
CA LEU A 660 -19.13 -1.57 -18.01
C LEU A 660 -17.75 -1.49 -18.69
N HIS A 661 -17.23 -0.29 -18.93
CA HIS A 661 -15.94 0.00 -19.55
C HIS A 661 -15.05 0.77 -18.58
N ARG A 662 -14.59 0.08 -17.53
CA ARG A 662 -13.58 0.59 -16.59
C ARG A 662 -12.33 -0.27 -16.64
N TYR A 663 -11.18 0.33 -16.40
CA TYR A 663 -9.88 -0.32 -16.49
C TYR A 663 -9.79 -1.56 -15.59
N ALA A 664 -10.43 -1.50 -14.40
CA ALA A 664 -10.41 -2.57 -13.40
C ALA A 664 -10.94 -3.95 -13.87
N ILE A 665 -11.74 -4.01 -14.94
CA ILE A 665 -12.27 -5.27 -15.49
C ILE A 665 -11.90 -5.49 -16.96
N ARG A 666 -11.21 -4.52 -17.57
CA ARG A 666 -10.77 -4.47 -18.97
C ARG A 666 -9.33 -3.95 -19.02
N PRO A 667 -8.33 -4.82 -18.84
CA PRO A 667 -6.94 -4.42 -18.60
C PRO A 667 -6.19 -4.01 -19.87
N LEU A 668 -6.72 -4.24 -21.07
CA LEU A 668 -6.05 -3.89 -22.33
C LEU A 668 -6.41 -2.47 -22.74
N ILE A 669 -5.41 -1.60 -22.90
CA ILE A 669 -5.59 -0.20 -23.30
C ILE A 669 -5.16 -0.01 -24.76
N PRO A 670 -6.03 0.51 -25.64
CA PRO A 670 -5.64 0.74 -27.03
C PRO A 670 -4.61 1.87 -27.17
N VAL A 671 -3.50 1.59 -27.87
CA VAL A 671 -2.43 2.54 -28.21
C VAL A 671 -2.02 2.31 -29.66
N GLY A 672 -2.37 3.24 -30.55
CA GLY A 672 -2.23 3.06 -31.99
C GLY A 672 -2.93 1.79 -32.51
N LYS A 673 -2.15 0.85 -33.06
CA LYS A 673 -2.61 -0.46 -33.54
C LYS A 673 -2.41 -1.59 -32.51
N GLN A 674 -1.80 -1.28 -31.38
CA GLN A 674 -1.45 -2.21 -30.32
C GLN A 674 -2.34 -1.99 -29.10
N VAL A 675 -2.19 -2.87 -28.13
CA VAL A 675 -2.69 -2.68 -26.77
C VAL A 675 -1.53 -2.67 -25.79
N VAL A 676 -1.65 -1.86 -24.75
CA VAL A 676 -0.78 -1.84 -23.58
C VAL A 676 -1.51 -2.37 -22.35
N TRP A 677 -0.83 -3.15 -21.52
CA TRP A 677 -1.37 -3.62 -20.24
C TRP A 677 -0.27 -3.87 -19.21
N GLY A 678 -0.64 -3.90 -17.94
CA GLY A 678 0.20 -4.33 -16.83
C GLY A 678 -0.17 -5.74 -16.38
N ALA A 679 0.82 -6.57 -16.08
CA ALA A 679 0.61 -7.98 -15.72
C ALA A 679 -0.01 -8.12 -14.32
N GLU A 680 0.39 -7.27 -13.37
CA GLU A 680 -0.20 -7.24 -12.03
C GLU A 680 -1.68 -6.81 -12.09
N HIS A 681 -2.00 -5.82 -12.92
CA HIS A 681 -3.38 -5.38 -13.14
C HIS A 681 -4.24 -6.42 -13.87
N ALA A 682 -3.67 -7.16 -14.82
CA ALA A 682 -4.35 -8.29 -15.46
C ALA A 682 -4.69 -9.39 -14.43
N SER A 683 -3.75 -9.71 -13.53
CA SER A 683 -3.99 -10.60 -12.39
C SER A 683 -5.11 -10.09 -11.50
N ARG A 684 -5.16 -8.80 -11.17
CA ARG A 684 -6.26 -8.23 -10.37
C ARG A 684 -7.60 -8.26 -11.09
N SER A 685 -7.60 -8.02 -12.40
CA SER A 685 -8.80 -8.15 -13.23
C SER A 685 -9.34 -9.59 -13.22
N LEU A 686 -8.45 -10.59 -13.28
CA LEU A 686 -8.80 -12.01 -13.10
C LEU A 686 -9.50 -12.24 -11.77
N HIS A 687 -8.90 -11.75 -10.68
CA HIS A 687 -9.45 -11.92 -9.34
C HIS A 687 -10.81 -11.21 -9.19
N ILE A 688 -11.01 -10.03 -9.78
CA ILE A 688 -12.31 -9.34 -9.78
C ILE A 688 -13.36 -10.16 -10.50
N TRP A 689 -13.07 -10.68 -11.69
CA TRP A 689 -14.00 -11.53 -12.44
C TRP A 689 -14.35 -12.82 -11.69
N LEU A 690 -13.32 -13.53 -11.20
CA LEU A 690 -13.49 -14.78 -10.46
C LEU A 690 -14.28 -14.56 -9.16
N SER A 691 -13.87 -13.59 -8.33
CA SER A 691 -14.51 -13.33 -7.04
C SER A 691 -15.96 -12.88 -7.20
N ALA A 692 -16.25 -11.96 -8.12
CA ALA A 692 -17.61 -11.48 -8.33
C ALA A 692 -18.56 -12.64 -8.67
N VAL A 693 -18.20 -13.47 -9.66
CA VAL A 693 -19.04 -14.61 -10.07
C VAL A 693 -19.14 -15.65 -8.97
N ARG A 694 -18.02 -15.94 -8.28
CA ARG A 694 -18.00 -16.84 -7.11
C ARG A 694 -18.93 -16.38 -6.00
N ASP A 695 -19.03 -15.07 -5.84
CA ASP A 695 -19.81 -14.43 -4.79
C ASP A 695 -21.25 -14.12 -5.27
N GLY A 696 -21.68 -14.70 -6.39
CA GLY A 696 -23.07 -14.64 -6.87
C GLY A 696 -23.44 -13.28 -7.49
N VAL A 697 -22.47 -12.55 -8.02
CA VAL A 697 -22.66 -11.25 -8.66
C VAL A 697 -21.84 -11.12 -9.96
N LEU A 698 -22.04 -10.04 -10.69
CA LEU A 698 -21.16 -9.65 -11.80
C LEU A 698 -20.33 -8.44 -11.40
N PRO A 699 -19.10 -8.25 -11.94
CA PRO A 699 -18.30 -7.08 -11.65
C PRO A 699 -18.95 -5.75 -12.03
N ALA A 700 -19.91 -5.78 -12.95
CA ALA A 700 -20.70 -4.64 -13.37
C ALA A 700 -22.11 -5.10 -13.78
N ASP A 701 -23.05 -4.15 -13.93
CA ASP A 701 -24.46 -4.36 -14.27
C ASP A 701 -24.63 -4.72 -15.76
N PHE A 702 -23.95 -5.78 -16.21
CA PHE A 702 -24.12 -6.32 -17.55
C PHE A 702 -25.53 -6.88 -17.70
N ARG A 703 -26.18 -6.60 -18.84
CA ARG A 703 -27.53 -7.08 -19.16
C ARG A 703 -27.51 -8.51 -19.74
N TRP A 704 -26.88 -9.43 -19.02
CA TRP A 704 -26.68 -10.82 -19.39
C TRP A 704 -27.73 -11.69 -18.69
N ALA A 705 -28.85 -11.93 -19.37
CA ALA A 705 -30.03 -12.54 -18.74
C ALA A 705 -29.75 -13.99 -18.28
N ASN A 706 -29.02 -14.76 -19.08
CA ASN A 706 -28.68 -16.15 -18.76
C ASN A 706 -27.69 -16.20 -17.60
N VAL A 707 -26.61 -15.41 -17.65
CA VAL A 707 -25.59 -15.37 -16.58
C VAL A 707 -26.20 -14.87 -15.27
N GLN A 708 -27.02 -13.82 -15.31
CA GLN A 708 -27.69 -13.27 -14.12
C GLN A 708 -28.57 -14.30 -13.40
N ALA A 709 -29.23 -15.20 -14.13
CA ALA A 709 -30.03 -16.26 -13.53
C ALA A 709 -29.15 -17.21 -12.70
N VAL A 710 -27.99 -17.60 -13.25
CA VAL A 710 -27.03 -18.49 -12.59
C VAL A 710 -26.38 -17.80 -11.39
N VAL A 711 -25.89 -16.56 -11.51
CA VAL A 711 -25.24 -15.89 -10.35
C VAL A 711 -26.23 -15.61 -9.21
N LYS A 712 -27.52 -15.39 -9.49
CA LYS A 712 -28.55 -15.30 -8.44
C LYS A 712 -28.74 -16.59 -7.66
N SER A 713 -28.64 -17.76 -8.31
CA SER A 713 -28.74 -19.05 -7.62
C SER A 713 -27.52 -19.28 -6.71
N ILE A 714 -26.33 -18.86 -7.14
CA ILE A 714 -25.09 -18.87 -6.34
C ILE A 714 -25.25 -17.94 -5.13
N LYS A 715 -25.76 -16.73 -5.32
CA LYS A 715 -26.00 -15.80 -4.20
C LYS A 715 -26.91 -16.45 -3.14
N LYS A 716 -28.00 -17.06 -3.59
CA LYS A 716 -28.95 -17.74 -2.70
C LYS A 716 -28.29 -18.90 -1.95
N SER A 717 -27.46 -19.72 -2.60
CA SER A 717 -26.79 -20.83 -1.93
C SER A 717 -25.77 -20.36 -0.88
N ILE A 718 -25.16 -19.19 -1.06
CA ILE A 718 -24.31 -18.55 -0.04
C ILE A 718 -25.15 -18.11 1.16
N GLU A 719 -26.33 -17.51 0.93
CA GLU A 719 -27.27 -17.13 2.00
C GLU A 719 -27.72 -18.38 2.79
N ASP A 720 -28.12 -19.45 2.11
CA ASP A 720 -28.50 -20.72 2.74
C ASP A 720 -27.33 -21.35 3.53
N ALA A 721 -26.10 -21.26 3.00
CA ALA A 721 -24.90 -21.79 3.65
C ALA A 721 -24.51 -21.00 4.91
N LEU A 722 -24.75 -19.68 4.94
CA LEU A 722 -24.55 -18.86 6.13
C LEU A 722 -25.46 -19.32 7.28
N GLU A 723 -26.74 -19.55 6.99
CA GLU A 723 -27.70 -20.05 7.98
C GLU A 723 -27.30 -21.42 8.53
N TYR A 724 -27.00 -22.35 7.62
CA TYR A 724 -26.57 -23.70 8.00
C TYR A 724 -25.32 -23.67 8.89
N ARG A 725 -24.32 -22.86 8.51
CA ARG A 725 -23.06 -22.75 9.26
C ARG A 725 -23.27 -22.11 10.63
N ALA A 726 -24.09 -21.06 10.72
CA ALA A 726 -24.43 -20.44 12.00
C ALA A 726 -25.12 -21.43 12.95
N VAL A 727 -26.06 -22.24 12.46
CA VAL A 727 -26.68 -23.34 13.24
C VAL A 727 -25.63 -24.34 13.71
N GLU A 728 -24.73 -24.77 12.83
CA GLU A 728 -23.67 -25.73 13.16
C GLU A 728 -22.76 -25.21 14.26
N ILE A 729 -22.32 -23.95 14.17
CA ILE A 729 -21.45 -23.32 15.18
C ILE A 729 -22.19 -23.25 16.52
N LEU A 730 -23.43 -22.77 16.56
CA LEU A 730 -24.20 -22.63 17.80
C LEU A 730 -24.49 -24.00 18.46
N LYS A 731 -24.68 -25.07 17.67
CA LYS A 731 -24.83 -26.44 18.18
C LYS A 731 -23.61 -26.97 18.93
N ARG A 732 -22.42 -26.40 18.72
CA ARG A 732 -21.21 -26.73 19.49
C ARG A 732 -21.31 -26.23 20.94
N HIS A 733 -22.15 -25.24 21.20
CA HIS A 733 -22.28 -24.56 22.49
C HIS A 733 -23.59 -24.88 23.24
N THR A 734 -24.65 -25.26 22.54
CA THR A 734 -25.92 -25.70 23.14
C THR A 734 -26.67 -26.71 22.26
N PRO A 735 -27.36 -27.71 22.81
CA PRO A 735 -28.21 -28.61 22.02
C PRO A 735 -29.53 -27.96 21.57
N TYR A 736 -29.90 -26.81 22.14
CA TYR A 736 -31.18 -26.14 21.87
C TYR A 736 -31.00 -25.10 20.77
N VAL A 737 -30.93 -25.56 19.52
CA VAL A 737 -30.78 -24.71 18.34
C VAL A 737 -31.75 -25.14 17.25
N GLU A 738 -32.50 -24.18 16.71
CA GLU A 738 -33.36 -24.35 15.53
C GLU A 738 -32.97 -23.33 14.46
N GLY A 739 -33.03 -23.72 13.19
CA GLY A 739 -32.78 -22.82 12.05
C GLY A 739 -34.03 -22.69 11.16
N GLY A 740 -34.22 -21.51 10.57
CA GLY A 740 -35.31 -21.22 9.63
C GLY A 740 -36.72 -21.40 10.20
N VAL A 741 -36.94 -21.07 11.47
CA VAL A 741 -38.24 -21.30 12.14
C VAL A 741 -39.17 -20.11 11.97
N ASP A 742 -40.21 -20.29 11.19
CA ASP A 742 -41.36 -19.39 11.11
C ASP A 742 -42.49 -19.88 12.04
N PHE A 743 -42.71 -19.18 13.16
CA PHE A 743 -43.73 -19.57 14.14
C PHE A 743 -45.16 -19.39 13.61
N PHE A 744 -45.41 -18.39 12.75
CA PHE A 744 -46.71 -18.17 12.13
C PHE A 744 -47.08 -19.32 11.20
N ARG A 745 -46.14 -19.77 10.37
CA ARG A 745 -46.35 -20.88 9.42
C ARG A 745 -46.31 -22.25 10.10
N ARG A 746 -45.36 -22.49 11.02
CA ARG A 746 -45.16 -23.79 11.68
C ARG A 746 -46.26 -24.10 12.70
N PHE A 747 -46.81 -23.09 13.37
CA PHE A 747 -47.80 -23.24 14.43
C PHE A 747 -49.08 -22.41 14.18
N ARG A 748 -49.69 -22.57 12.99
CA ARG A 748 -50.90 -21.82 12.59
C ARG A 748 -52.05 -21.85 13.61
N SER A 749 -52.17 -22.92 14.39
CA SER A 749 -53.20 -23.07 15.42
C SER A 749 -53.06 -22.11 16.60
N GLU A 750 -51.86 -21.56 16.83
CA GLU A 750 -51.58 -20.65 17.94
C GLU A 750 -52.05 -19.21 17.64
N GLY A 751 -52.36 -18.88 16.38
CA GLY A 751 -52.83 -17.54 16.01
C GLY A 751 -51.77 -16.44 16.17
N PHE A 752 -50.48 -16.79 16.09
CA PHE A 752 -49.37 -15.83 16.14
C PHE A 752 -49.47 -14.77 15.03
N ALA A 753 -48.95 -13.58 15.28
CA ALA A 753 -48.74 -12.59 14.23
C ALA A 753 -47.56 -13.01 13.34
N ASP A 754 -47.61 -12.65 12.05
CA ASP A 754 -46.51 -12.91 11.12
C ASP A 754 -45.34 -11.95 11.40
N ALA A 755 -44.29 -12.47 12.04
CA ALA A 755 -43.04 -11.78 12.32
C ALA A 755 -41.88 -12.29 11.43
N GLY A 756 -42.18 -13.12 10.43
CA GLY A 756 -41.20 -13.83 9.62
C GLY A 756 -40.53 -15.01 10.33
N ASP A 757 -39.57 -15.61 9.63
CA ASP A 757 -38.71 -16.69 10.10
C ASP A 757 -37.55 -16.19 10.96
N TYR A 758 -37.15 -16.98 11.96
CA TYR A 758 -35.86 -16.83 12.62
C TYR A 758 -34.83 -17.65 11.85
N ASP A 759 -33.87 -16.99 11.20
CA ASP A 759 -32.79 -17.66 10.47
C ASP A 759 -32.05 -18.64 11.40
N VAL A 760 -31.71 -18.18 12.61
CA VAL A 760 -31.24 -19.06 13.71
C VAL A 760 -31.77 -18.63 15.06
N LEU A 761 -32.17 -19.61 15.89
CA LEU A 761 -32.57 -19.43 17.28
C LEU A 761 -31.82 -20.44 18.16
N ALA A 762 -31.13 -19.96 19.19
CA ALA A 762 -30.36 -20.77 20.14
C ALA A 762 -30.68 -20.40 21.59
N TYR A 763 -30.63 -21.38 22.50
CA TYR A 763 -31.01 -21.17 23.89
C TYR A 763 -30.06 -21.85 24.88
N TRP A 764 -29.68 -21.12 25.94
CA TRP A 764 -28.93 -21.62 27.08
C TRP A 764 -29.80 -21.57 28.35
N PRO A 765 -30.29 -22.72 28.84
CA PRO A 765 -31.22 -22.75 29.98
C PRO A 765 -30.60 -22.29 31.29
N ALA A 766 -29.30 -22.57 31.49
CA ALA A 766 -28.56 -22.24 32.71
C ALA A 766 -28.51 -20.73 32.98
N THR A 767 -28.36 -19.94 31.92
CA THR A 767 -28.27 -18.47 31.99
C THR A 767 -29.56 -17.79 31.50
N ASN A 768 -30.60 -18.56 31.17
CA ASN A 768 -31.84 -18.07 30.54
C ASN A 768 -31.56 -17.14 29.34
N THR A 769 -30.56 -17.49 28.53
CA THR A 769 -30.12 -16.67 27.39
C THR A 769 -30.70 -17.22 26.09
N VAL A 770 -31.44 -16.39 25.35
CA VAL A 770 -31.85 -16.67 23.97
C VAL A 770 -31.00 -15.82 23.04
N LEU A 771 -30.37 -16.48 22.08
CA LEU A 771 -29.73 -15.84 20.95
C LEU A 771 -30.62 -16.04 19.73
N TYR A 772 -30.94 -14.95 19.03
CA TYR A 772 -31.57 -15.03 17.72
C TYR A 772 -30.74 -14.26 16.70
N ALA A 773 -30.54 -14.88 15.55
CA ALA A 773 -29.69 -14.34 14.51
C ALA A 773 -30.44 -14.12 13.21
N GLU A 774 -30.10 -13.02 12.53
CA GLU A 774 -30.40 -12.79 11.11
C GLU A 774 -29.12 -13.06 10.31
N CYS A 775 -29.19 -13.97 9.35
CA CYS A 775 -28.09 -14.28 8.44
C CYS A 775 -28.32 -13.55 7.12
N LYS A 776 -27.35 -12.72 6.69
CA LYS A 776 -27.43 -12.02 5.40
C LYS A 776 -26.09 -11.90 4.72
N TYR A 777 -26.14 -12.15 3.41
CA TYR A 777 -25.04 -11.85 2.51
C TYR A 777 -25.23 -10.47 1.85
N ASN A 778 -24.50 -9.48 2.38
CA ASN A 778 -24.45 -8.13 1.82
C ASN A 778 -23.26 -7.97 0.87
N GLN A 779 -23.51 -7.36 -0.29
CA GLN A 779 -22.48 -7.00 -1.25
C GLN A 779 -21.62 -5.84 -0.71
N THR A 780 -20.32 -5.91 -0.95
CA THR A 780 -19.34 -4.88 -0.58
C THR A 780 -19.65 -3.56 -1.30
N ALA A 781 -19.55 -2.45 -0.56
CA ALA A 781 -19.65 -1.12 -1.15
C ALA A 781 -18.33 -0.75 -1.83
N HIS A 782 -18.40 -0.31 -3.09
CA HIS A 782 -17.23 0.13 -3.87
C HIS A 782 -17.20 1.64 -4.15
N SER A 783 -18.24 2.37 -3.73
CA SER A 783 -18.37 3.82 -3.86
C SER A 783 -19.15 4.39 -2.67
N VAL A 784 -19.05 5.70 -2.43
CA VAL A 784 -19.83 6.41 -1.40
C VAL A 784 -21.33 6.20 -1.61
N LYS A 785 -21.77 6.19 -2.88
CA LYS A 785 -23.14 5.89 -3.28
C LYS A 785 -23.58 4.48 -2.90
N ASP A 786 -22.72 3.48 -3.12
CA ASP A 786 -23.00 2.10 -2.72
C ASP A 786 -23.00 1.94 -1.20
N SER A 787 -22.13 2.68 -0.51
CA SER A 787 -22.12 2.74 0.97
C SER A 787 -23.47 3.25 1.50
N ARG A 788 -23.99 4.37 0.96
CA ARG A 788 -25.32 4.87 1.28
C ARG A 788 -26.41 3.83 0.98
N ARG A 789 -26.39 3.21 -0.21
CA ARG A 789 -27.37 2.16 -0.57
C ARG A 789 -27.33 0.97 0.38
N LEU A 790 -26.15 0.60 0.86
CA LEU A 790 -25.98 -0.47 1.83
C LEU A 790 -26.57 -0.06 3.19
N ARG A 791 -26.28 1.16 3.66
CA ARG A 791 -26.90 1.73 4.87
C ARG A 791 -28.42 1.69 4.78
N ASP A 792 -28.98 2.29 3.73
CA ASP A 792 -30.43 2.41 3.55
C ASP A 792 -31.09 1.02 3.44
N ARG A 793 -30.42 0.04 2.81
CA ARG A 793 -30.89 -1.36 2.76
C ARG A 793 -30.87 -2.04 4.12
N MET A 794 -29.82 -1.82 4.90
CA MET A 794 -29.64 -2.48 6.20
C MET A 794 -30.54 -1.86 7.27
N PHE A 795 -30.54 -0.53 7.37
CA PHE A 795 -31.12 0.22 8.48
C PHE A 795 -32.39 1.00 8.10
N GLY A 796 -32.72 1.14 6.81
CA GLY A 796 -33.78 2.04 6.36
C GLY A 796 -33.34 3.51 6.36
N LEU A 797 -34.25 4.42 6.01
CA LEU A 797 -34.00 5.87 6.00
C LEU A 797 -34.01 6.49 7.41
N SER A 798 -34.67 5.84 8.36
CA SER A 798 -34.77 6.23 9.77
C SER A 798 -35.03 5.00 10.64
N ASP A 799 -34.92 5.13 11.95
CA ASP A 799 -35.25 4.07 12.91
C ASP A 799 -36.74 3.68 12.89
N GLU A 800 -37.62 4.56 12.41
CA GLU A 800 -39.05 4.30 12.22
C GLU A 800 -39.37 3.58 10.89
N ASP A 801 -38.42 3.57 9.95
CA ASP A 801 -38.60 2.94 8.63
C ASP A 801 -38.75 1.41 8.77
N ARG A 802 -39.77 0.86 8.14
CA ARG A 802 -40.09 -0.57 8.17
C ARG A 802 -39.52 -1.34 6.99
N ASP A 803 -38.94 -0.69 6.00
CA ASP A 803 -38.47 -1.35 4.78
C ASP A 803 -37.02 -1.88 4.87
N GLY A 804 -36.24 -1.42 5.85
CA GLY A 804 -34.86 -1.89 6.08
C GLY A 804 -34.77 -3.32 6.62
N GLN A 805 -33.64 -4.00 6.39
CA GLN A 805 -33.41 -5.36 6.94
C GLN A 805 -33.53 -5.39 8.48
N TYR A 806 -33.17 -4.30 9.14
CA TYR A 806 -33.20 -4.15 10.60
C TYR A 806 -34.62 -4.15 11.19
N SER A 807 -35.63 -3.66 10.45
CA SER A 807 -37.00 -3.61 10.94
C SER A 807 -37.54 -5.00 11.31
N ARG A 808 -37.14 -6.02 10.55
CA ARG A 808 -37.50 -7.43 10.79
C ARG A 808 -36.90 -7.96 12.08
N ILE A 809 -35.68 -7.56 12.43
CA ILE A 809 -35.04 -7.94 13.70
C ILE A 809 -35.82 -7.34 14.87
N ARG A 810 -36.28 -6.07 14.75
CA ARG A 810 -37.13 -5.42 15.74
C ARG A 810 -38.47 -6.14 15.91
N ASP A 811 -39.14 -6.50 14.82
CA ASP A 811 -40.43 -7.20 14.89
C ASP A 811 -40.28 -8.58 15.57
N ARG A 812 -39.18 -9.28 15.31
CA ARG A 812 -38.81 -10.53 16.00
C ARG A 812 -38.48 -10.32 17.48
N ARG A 813 -37.79 -9.24 17.85
CA ARG A 813 -37.55 -8.86 19.26
C ARG A 813 -38.86 -8.75 20.03
N GLU A 814 -39.81 -7.98 19.47
CA GLU A 814 -41.12 -7.80 20.09
C GLU A 814 -41.91 -9.10 20.15
N PHE A 815 -41.81 -9.93 19.12
CA PHE A 815 -42.45 -11.25 19.08
C PHE A 815 -41.89 -12.17 20.17
N LEU A 816 -40.57 -12.27 20.31
CA LEU A 816 -39.90 -13.09 21.32
C LEU A 816 -40.27 -12.61 22.73
N ALA A 817 -40.22 -11.31 22.99
CA ALA A 817 -40.56 -10.74 24.29
C ALA A 817 -42.01 -11.06 24.72
N LYS A 818 -42.95 -11.09 23.78
CA LYS A 818 -44.37 -11.40 24.04
C LYS A 818 -44.65 -12.90 24.18
N ASN A 819 -43.92 -13.75 23.46
CA ASN A 819 -44.28 -15.18 23.29
C ASN A 819 -43.24 -16.17 23.85
N ARG A 820 -42.19 -15.70 24.51
CA ARG A 820 -41.03 -16.50 24.98
C ARG A 820 -41.39 -17.86 25.58
N GLU A 821 -42.21 -17.88 26.63
CA GLU A 821 -42.55 -19.12 27.33
C GLU A 821 -43.25 -20.11 26.40
N ARG A 822 -44.21 -19.61 25.62
CA ARG A 822 -44.95 -20.43 24.67
C ARG A 822 -44.06 -20.97 23.55
N MET A 823 -43.10 -20.17 23.07
CA MET A 823 -42.12 -20.62 22.08
C MET A 823 -41.29 -21.79 22.62
N PHE A 824 -40.82 -21.72 23.87
CA PHE A 824 -40.05 -22.80 24.48
C PHE A 824 -40.87 -24.10 24.62
N GLU A 825 -42.14 -24.00 25.00
CA GLU A 825 -43.05 -25.16 25.05
C GLU A 825 -43.22 -25.81 23.68
N LEU A 826 -43.47 -25.00 22.64
CA LEU A 826 -43.68 -25.47 21.27
C LEU A 826 -42.42 -26.10 20.66
N LEU A 827 -41.25 -25.54 20.96
CA LEU A 827 -39.95 -26.08 20.55
C LEU A 827 -39.44 -27.23 21.45
N LYS A 828 -40.17 -27.56 22.53
CA LYS A 828 -39.80 -28.57 23.52
C LYS A 828 -38.45 -28.29 24.19
N TRP A 829 -38.14 -27.01 24.41
CA TRP A 829 -36.97 -26.56 25.14
C TRP A 829 -37.22 -26.57 26.65
N PRO A 830 -36.18 -26.77 27.49
CA PRO A 830 -36.36 -26.85 28.93
C PRO A 830 -36.76 -25.51 29.54
N LYS A 831 -37.43 -25.56 30.69
CA LYS A 831 -37.78 -24.36 31.45
C LYS A 831 -36.52 -23.60 31.90
N PRO A 832 -36.57 -22.26 31.97
CA PRO A 832 -35.44 -21.45 32.39
C PRO A 832 -35.05 -21.72 33.85
N ALA A 833 -33.77 -21.53 34.16
CA ALA A 833 -33.32 -21.38 35.54
C ALA A 833 -33.99 -20.16 36.20
N GLN A 834 -33.93 -20.05 37.54
CA GLN A 834 -34.43 -18.86 38.27
C GLN A 834 -33.48 -17.65 38.09
N VAL A 835 -33.25 -17.26 36.84
CA VAL A 835 -32.39 -16.16 36.40
C VAL A 835 -33.20 -15.29 35.43
N PRO A 836 -33.06 -13.96 35.46
CA PRO A 836 -33.76 -13.06 34.54
C PRO A 836 -33.50 -13.43 33.06
N PRO A 837 -34.48 -13.22 32.16
CA PRO A 837 -34.30 -13.50 30.74
C PRO A 837 -33.26 -12.56 30.14
N ARG A 838 -32.38 -13.12 29.30
CA ARG A 838 -31.40 -12.37 28.51
C ARG A 838 -31.61 -12.68 27.03
N ASP A 839 -31.84 -11.63 26.25
CA ASP A 839 -32.03 -11.74 24.81
C ASP A 839 -30.86 -11.08 24.08
N VAL A 840 -30.26 -11.84 23.18
CA VAL A 840 -29.09 -11.42 22.41
C VAL A 840 -29.41 -11.51 20.94
N GLU A 841 -29.34 -10.38 20.25
CA GLU A 841 -29.65 -10.27 18.83
C GLU A 841 -28.36 -10.17 18.04
N VAL A 842 -28.24 -11.00 17.02
CA VAL A 842 -27.03 -11.10 16.24
C VAL A 842 -27.36 -10.92 14.76
N TYR A 843 -26.57 -10.11 14.07
CA TYR A 843 -26.56 -10.03 12.62
C TYR A 843 -25.32 -10.77 12.13
N ILE A 844 -25.52 -11.92 11.50
CA ILE A 844 -24.44 -12.77 11.00
C ILE A 844 -24.24 -12.49 9.51
N SER A 845 -23.03 -12.11 9.17
CA SER A 845 -22.64 -11.85 7.78
C SER A 845 -21.41 -12.66 7.38
N ARG A 846 -21.17 -12.73 6.07
CA ARG A 846 -19.90 -13.23 5.52
C ARG A 846 -18.78 -12.21 5.68
N GLU A 847 -19.11 -10.94 5.51
CA GLU A 847 -18.16 -9.81 5.53
C GLU A 847 -18.63 -8.72 6.48
N LEU A 848 -17.67 -8.01 7.08
CA LEU A 848 -17.92 -6.87 7.94
C LEU A 848 -17.87 -5.57 7.12
N HIS A 849 -18.94 -4.79 7.19
CA HIS A 849 -19.08 -3.53 6.46
C HIS A 849 -19.01 -2.33 7.41
N TYR A 850 -18.67 -1.14 6.90
CA TYR A 850 -18.55 0.08 7.71
C TYR A 850 -19.76 0.31 8.64
N TRP A 851 -20.98 0.25 8.08
CA TRP A 851 -22.22 0.46 8.84
C TRP A 851 -22.55 -0.64 9.88
N MET A 852 -21.83 -1.76 9.87
CA MET A 852 -21.92 -2.79 10.92
C MET A 852 -21.06 -2.46 12.14
N VAL A 853 -19.97 -1.72 11.93
CA VAL A 853 -19.11 -1.20 12.99
C VAL A 853 -19.67 0.11 13.53
N HIS A 854 -20.13 0.97 12.62
CA HIS A 854 -20.69 2.29 12.91
C HIS A 854 -22.14 2.42 12.41
N PRO A 855 -23.13 1.81 13.10
CA PRO A 855 -24.53 1.98 12.75
C PRO A 855 -24.96 3.46 12.74
N PRO A 856 -25.88 3.85 11.84
CA PRO A 856 -26.34 5.24 11.74
C PRO A 856 -27.14 5.72 12.96
N TYR A 857 -27.62 4.79 13.80
CA TYR A 857 -28.28 5.03 15.07
C TYR A 857 -28.02 3.86 16.02
N ASN A 858 -28.24 4.05 17.32
CA ASN A 858 -27.95 3.02 18.32
C ASN A 858 -28.84 1.79 18.12
N VAL A 859 -28.22 0.62 18.00
CA VAL A 859 -28.89 -0.68 17.85
C VAL A 859 -28.34 -1.69 18.87
N PRO A 860 -29.19 -2.45 19.57
CA PRO A 860 -28.72 -3.49 20.50
C PRO A 860 -28.10 -4.71 19.80
N THR A 861 -28.31 -4.84 18.50
CA THR A 861 -27.86 -5.96 17.67
C THR A 861 -26.35 -5.99 17.53
N LYS A 862 -25.75 -7.17 17.65
CA LYS A 862 -24.32 -7.40 17.47
C LYS A 862 -24.02 -7.88 16.05
N PHE A 863 -23.15 -7.20 15.33
CA PHE A 863 -22.75 -7.57 13.97
C PHE A 863 -21.50 -8.45 14.01
N ILE A 864 -21.59 -9.65 13.43
CA ILE A 864 -20.58 -10.69 13.59
C ILE A 864 -20.37 -11.40 12.26
N ARG A 865 -19.10 -11.63 11.91
CA ARG A 865 -18.79 -12.53 10.80
C ARG A 865 -18.98 -13.99 11.23
N VAL A 866 -19.51 -14.82 10.34
CA VAL A 866 -19.76 -16.24 10.62
C VAL A 866 -18.52 -16.98 11.13
N ASP A 867 -17.32 -16.67 10.60
CA ASP A 867 -16.05 -17.27 11.00
C ASP A 867 -15.49 -16.76 12.34
N ALA A 868 -16.05 -15.67 12.87
CA ALA A 868 -15.75 -15.14 14.20
C ALA A 868 -16.79 -15.55 15.26
N LEU A 869 -17.93 -16.15 14.84
CA LEU A 869 -19.06 -16.44 15.72
C LEU A 869 -18.67 -17.39 16.87
N ASP A 870 -17.89 -18.42 16.60
CA ASP A 870 -17.47 -19.43 17.58
C ASP A 870 -16.67 -18.81 18.75
N ALA A 871 -15.69 -17.96 18.40
CA ALA A 871 -14.88 -17.23 19.37
C ALA A 871 -15.71 -16.21 20.15
N TRP A 872 -16.61 -15.50 19.47
CA TRP A 872 -17.48 -14.53 20.11
C TRP A 872 -18.44 -15.18 21.10
N VAL A 873 -19.14 -16.26 20.72
CA VAL A 873 -20.03 -17.00 21.65
C VAL A 873 -19.23 -17.49 22.86
N THR A 874 -18.03 -18.02 22.65
CA THR A 874 -17.15 -18.45 23.74
C THR A 874 -16.83 -17.30 24.70
N SER A 875 -16.52 -16.11 24.18
CA SER A 875 -16.21 -14.93 25.02
C SER A 875 -17.42 -14.43 25.81
N VAL A 876 -18.59 -14.37 25.17
CA VAL A 876 -19.84 -13.89 25.78
C VAL A 876 -20.33 -14.87 26.85
N MET A 877 -20.12 -16.17 26.64
CA MET A 877 -20.51 -17.21 27.60
C MET A 877 -19.48 -17.44 28.71
N ARG A 878 -18.19 -17.10 28.50
CA ARG A 878 -17.12 -17.21 29.52
C ARG A 878 -16.96 -15.99 30.42
N ALA A 879 -17.37 -14.80 29.99
CA ALA A 879 -17.32 -13.58 30.80
C ALA A 879 -18.18 -13.65 32.10
N GLU A 880 -18.78 -14.81 32.39
CA GLU A 880 -19.67 -15.06 33.52
C GLU A 880 -19.23 -16.23 34.43
N GLU A 881 -18.05 -16.83 34.18
CA GLU A 881 -17.40 -17.74 35.15
C GLU A 881 -16.41 -16.99 36.08
N SER A 882 -16.17 -15.69 35.87
CA SER A 882 -15.24 -14.85 36.64
C SER A 882 -15.91 -13.82 37.53
#